data_AF-K1N8K8-F1
#
_entry.id   AF-K1N8K8-F1
#
_cell.length_a   1.000
_cell.length_b   1.000
_cell.length_c   1.000
_cell.angle_alpha   90.00
_cell.angle_beta   90.00
_cell.angle_gamma   90.00
#
_symmetry.space_group_name_H-M   'P 1'
#
loop_
_entity.id
_entity.type
_entity.pdbx_description
1 polymer ?
#
loop_
_entity_poly.entity_id
_entity_poly.type
_entity_poly.pdbx_seq_one_letter_code
_entity_poly.pdbx_strand_id
1 'polypeptide(L)'
;MKKLSKKQTRELLSALGVTATLGSVGVGVAVANHNANPNIVKADATADVKYVSDATFKKGSDIAFDIYYQVPYNVDLKKLVLFDKLEPVFTHNKTRVFDGNTDVTDQFTADFDKGTNTTNMTAKKPQDWVGKKLSMRIETTLQKNANLDKYLDKNTNQYNIPNVGQMIYNDEKIKTPPVYVHTPNDEEPTAIKQVEDKNGQYGEKAKHDAGDEFHYRVQYSIPENGKDISNVVFYDDLEKVLDLEDVKITDDKGNEVTKEGDLKLDKDKESFTWQPSKEYLTQMPKHIYTADITVKLKTDADLSGYLNKATKNYEIPNVAHMKYNNKDIPSNPVKVETPPPAENKVVKSVQGLSGSYHEDKDNVEVGKDYTYKIDYTAGEGQHLTDVEFTDKLEDVLDLEKVVVKNADGKDITTEQGTLKLDEKNESFNWQPNADLVKVMPGKKYTVEVTAKVKDNADLQKYIKNNTIEIPNTAHFKANGKDTPSNTPVVTPKVEEPKTHKGIVKNPADWTKFFGNKSETSSGQDSDGDGALPKTYQKAQEYVKVDPNTGIWSKANDKVTDEQYAEAVKILQKPFSNPNAGKEATSSDVATKAPTSKEDLKQIISASTVDNNQASRGDAVDYLLTFDIGNSQNMKSLVLSDDLENVLDLKNVVIIDSDGNNVTNEGKLVTSDEDESFTWTANDPAKFSRKKLYVAIASNIKPNADVSSYDNSGIPNTGHMQINGQDTPTNVVHTTLNGDPKNPEDPKKDKPNDPSKPDGKTPDPYGNLVTKQVKAESGQWGESDKVQEDKDFDYKVEYTVGDKQDVKSVEFSDDLEDVLDLEKVTITDADGNDVTSQGELTLDKNTEKFSWKPKADLVGKMGGKKFTANITAKLKKDSKVNGEVPNTADMTVNGKDVKSNTVNVIPPQADKKSPSNVNNPKNPTNSTENPNNPNNPGTNNPGSNNPITGKNGFLPRTGHFILQHAGWIIASLVAMAGGIGTYLYKTNDEFKNKIKGLITKITK
;
A
#
# COMPACT_ATOMS: atom_id res chain seq x y z
N MET A 1 -5.97 -28.93 -42.62
CA MET A 1 -4.79 -29.55 -43.29
C MET A 1 -4.27 -28.64 -44.41
N LYS A 2 -2.97 -28.32 -44.44
CA LYS A 2 -2.24 -27.80 -45.62
C LYS A 2 -1.05 -28.73 -45.87
N LYS A 3 -0.71 -29.01 -47.15
CA LYS A 3 0.40 -29.91 -47.48
C LYS A 3 1.76 -29.27 -47.13
N LEU A 4 2.61 -30.00 -46.40
CA LEU A 4 3.99 -29.62 -46.11
C LEU A 4 4.84 -29.55 -47.38
N SER A 5 5.87 -28.70 -47.38
CA SER A 5 6.81 -28.59 -48.50
C SER A 5 7.88 -29.69 -48.47
N LYS A 6 8.39 -30.08 -49.64
CA LYS A 6 9.46 -31.09 -49.81
C LYS A 6 10.76 -30.80 -49.04
N LYS A 7 10.95 -29.57 -48.53
CA LYS A 7 12.10 -29.21 -47.69
C LYS A 7 11.86 -29.58 -46.22
N GLN A 8 10.68 -29.28 -45.69
CA GLN A 8 10.29 -29.64 -44.31
C GLN A 8 10.26 -31.16 -44.10
N THR A 9 9.90 -31.93 -45.13
CA THR A 9 9.96 -33.40 -45.09
C THR A 9 11.38 -33.96 -44.94
N ARG A 10 12.44 -33.17 -45.20
CA ARG A 10 13.84 -33.63 -45.08
C ARG A 10 14.47 -33.34 -43.72
N GLU A 11 14.02 -32.31 -43.01
CA GLU A 11 14.53 -32.00 -41.67
C GLU A 11 13.94 -32.95 -40.62
N LEU A 12 12.66 -33.35 -40.74
CA LEU A 12 12.04 -34.36 -39.89
C LEU A 12 12.72 -35.75 -40.00
N LEU A 13 13.36 -36.05 -41.13
CA LEU A 13 14.12 -37.30 -41.36
C LEU A 13 15.58 -37.25 -40.88
N SER A 14 16.01 -36.17 -40.22
CA SER A 14 17.37 -36.03 -39.68
C SER A 14 17.47 -36.21 -38.15
N ALA A 15 16.34 -36.38 -37.45
CA ALA A 15 16.29 -36.64 -36.01
C ALA A 15 16.08 -38.14 -35.65
N LEU A 16 15.66 -38.97 -36.61
CA LEU A 16 15.61 -40.42 -36.47
C LEU A 16 16.80 -41.05 -37.19
N GLY A 17 17.56 -41.90 -36.50
CA GLY A 17 18.78 -42.54 -36.98
C GLY A 17 18.57 -43.64 -38.02
N VAL A 18 17.89 -43.34 -39.13
CA VAL A 18 17.62 -44.30 -40.20
C VAL A 18 18.86 -44.43 -41.11
N THR A 19 19.72 -45.40 -40.80
CA THR A 19 20.78 -45.83 -41.73
C THR A 19 20.15 -46.45 -42.97
N ALA A 20 20.08 -45.69 -44.06
CA ALA A 20 19.60 -46.17 -45.35
C ALA A 20 20.52 -47.28 -45.88
N THR A 21 20.08 -48.53 -45.75
CA THR A 21 20.75 -49.72 -46.28
C THR A 21 20.61 -49.80 -47.81
N LEU A 22 21.36 -48.93 -48.49
CA LEU A 22 21.66 -49.09 -49.91
C LEU A 22 22.26 -50.49 -50.15
N GLY A 23 21.77 -51.18 -51.18
CA GLY A 23 22.26 -52.50 -51.56
C GLY A 23 23.78 -52.49 -51.76
N SER A 24 24.49 -53.42 -51.13
CA SER A 24 25.92 -53.35 -50.85
C SER A 24 26.80 -53.64 -52.08
N VAL A 25 26.88 -52.66 -52.99
CA VAL A 25 28.02 -52.51 -53.92
C VAL A 25 29.25 -52.05 -53.11
N GLY A 26 29.78 -52.98 -52.31
CA GLY A 26 30.91 -52.73 -51.42
C GLY A 26 32.19 -52.49 -52.20
N VAL A 27 32.68 -51.24 -52.15
CA VAL A 27 34.01 -50.81 -52.60
C VAL A 27 34.79 -50.34 -51.37
N GLY A 28 35.91 -51.00 -51.09
CA GLY A 28 36.85 -50.66 -50.02
C GLY A 28 38.19 -51.33 -50.33
N VAL A 29 39.29 -50.60 -50.15
CA VAL A 29 40.61 -50.97 -50.72
C VAL A 29 41.62 -51.30 -49.63
N ALA A 30 42.36 -52.39 -49.83
CA ALA A 30 43.65 -52.64 -49.20
C ALA A 30 44.67 -53.00 -50.29
N VAL A 31 45.93 -52.58 -50.14
CA VAL A 31 46.96 -52.68 -51.19
C VAL A 31 48.05 -53.68 -50.81
N ALA A 32 48.28 -54.66 -51.66
CA ALA A 32 49.52 -55.43 -51.73
C ALA A 32 49.78 -55.85 -53.19
N ASN A 33 51.01 -55.71 -53.69
CA ASN A 33 51.35 -56.02 -55.08
C ASN A 33 51.54 -57.53 -55.29
N HIS A 34 51.06 -58.07 -56.42
CA HIS A 34 51.95 -58.46 -57.54
C HIS A 34 51.19 -58.88 -58.81
N ASN A 35 51.90 -58.84 -59.94
CA ASN A 35 51.41 -59.07 -61.31
C ASN A 35 50.70 -60.42 -61.52
N ALA A 36 49.54 -60.41 -62.20
CA ALA A 36 49.43 -60.80 -63.62
C ALA A 36 47.95 -60.84 -64.11
N ASN A 37 47.72 -60.52 -65.39
CA ASN A 37 46.44 -60.73 -66.08
C ASN A 37 46.71 -61.28 -67.49
N PRO A 38 45.98 -62.32 -67.93
CA PRO A 38 45.56 -62.38 -69.33
C PRO A 38 44.12 -62.89 -69.54
N ASN A 39 43.17 -61.95 -69.58
CA ASN A 39 42.12 -61.77 -70.60
C ASN A 39 41.36 -62.98 -71.22
N ILE A 40 40.02 -62.93 -71.05
CA ILE A 40 38.96 -63.16 -72.08
C ILE A 40 38.60 -64.60 -72.48
N VAL A 41 37.33 -65.00 -72.23
CA VAL A 41 36.23 -65.27 -73.21
C VAL A 41 34.89 -65.33 -72.43
N LYS A 42 33.75 -65.05 -73.07
CA LYS A 42 32.39 -65.04 -72.45
C LYS A 42 31.68 -66.41 -72.47
N ALA A 43 30.82 -66.65 -71.48
CA ALA A 43 29.58 -67.44 -71.62
C ALA A 43 28.54 -67.04 -70.56
N ASP A 44 27.32 -66.70 -71.02
CA ASP A 44 25.97 -66.63 -70.41
C ASP A 44 25.70 -66.29 -68.92
N ALA A 45 24.46 -65.86 -68.68
CA ALA A 45 24.07 -65.15 -67.46
C ALA A 45 23.81 -66.05 -66.24
N THR A 46 24.68 -65.92 -65.22
CA THR A 46 24.35 -66.18 -63.81
C THR A 46 24.84 -64.99 -62.98
N ALA A 47 24.26 -64.75 -61.80
CA ALA A 47 24.63 -63.61 -60.95
C ALA A 47 26.08 -63.75 -60.45
N ASP A 48 26.80 -62.63 -60.29
CA ASP A 48 28.20 -62.59 -59.86
C ASP A 48 28.38 -63.26 -58.49
N VAL A 49 28.90 -64.50 -58.48
CA VAL A 49 29.18 -65.27 -57.26
C VAL A 49 30.41 -64.68 -56.56
N LYS A 50 30.16 -63.77 -55.62
CA LYS A 50 31.19 -63.07 -54.85
C LYS A 50 31.57 -63.87 -53.61
N TYR A 51 32.69 -64.57 -53.65
CA TYR A 51 33.26 -65.28 -52.50
C TYR A 51 33.61 -64.31 -51.37
N VAL A 52 33.21 -64.65 -50.15
CA VAL A 52 33.38 -63.85 -48.91
C VAL A 52 33.56 -64.78 -47.71
N SER A 53 34.30 -64.34 -46.69
CA SER A 53 34.46 -65.05 -45.41
C SER A 53 33.26 -64.87 -44.47
N ASP A 54 32.54 -63.77 -44.65
CA ASP A 54 31.53 -63.24 -43.74
C ASP A 54 30.36 -62.71 -44.59
N ALA A 55 29.14 -63.19 -44.33
CA ALA A 55 27.94 -62.74 -45.05
C ALA A 55 26.64 -62.88 -44.25
N THR A 56 25.69 -61.98 -44.50
CA THR A 56 24.40 -61.92 -43.80
C THR A 56 23.29 -62.59 -44.60
N PHE A 57 22.68 -63.63 -44.04
CA PHE A 57 21.59 -64.41 -44.64
C PHE A 57 20.32 -64.36 -43.76
N LYS A 58 19.14 -64.49 -44.36
CA LYS A 58 17.88 -64.56 -43.60
C LYS A 58 17.54 -66.02 -43.24
N LYS A 59 16.79 -66.25 -42.16
CA LYS A 59 16.23 -67.59 -41.88
C LYS A 59 15.37 -68.03 -43.07
N GLY A 60 15.69 -69.18 -43.66
CA GLY A 60 15.10 -69.67 -44.91
C GLY A 60 15.86 -69.33 -46.19
N SER A 61 17.04 -68.70 -46.13
CA SER A 61 17.94 -68.53 -47.28
C SER A 61 18.73 -69.80 -47.58
N ASP A 62 18.95 -70.05 -48.88
CA ASP A 62 19.94 -71.01 -49.36
C ASP A 62 21.35 -70.41 -49.33
N ILE A 63 22.33 -71.24 -49.01
CA ILE A 63 23.73 -70.91 -48.74
C ILE A 63 24.61 -71.97 -49.42
N ALA A 64 25.75 -71.54 -49.97
CA ALA A 64 26.77 -72.44 -50.49
C ALA A 64 28.10 -72.18 -49.78
N PHE A 65 28.70 -73.22 -49.20
CA PHE A 65 30.07 -73.19 -48.67
C PHE A 65 31.02 -73.79 -49.72
N ASP A 66 32.01 -73.01 -50.14
CA ASP A 66 33.08 -73.46 -51.04
C ASP A 66 34.40 -73.58 -50.28
N ILE A 67 34.92 -74.81 -50.21
CA ILE A 67 36.02 -75.17 -49.31
C ILE A 67 37.20 -75.65 -50.14
N TYR A 68 38.32 -74.93 -50.07
CA TYR A 68 39.50 -75.16 -50.90
C TYR A 68 40.57 -75.97 -50.15
N TYR A 69 41.09 -77.00 -50.80
CA TYR A 69 42.06 -77.95 -50.25
C TYR A 69 43.29 -78.07 -51.17
N GLN A 70 44.48 -77.99 -50.58
CA GLN A 70 45.73 -78.36 -51.24
C GLN A 70 46.14 -79.75 -50.74
N VAL A 71 46.10 -80.74 -51.63
CA VAL A 71 46.64 -82.08 -51.33
C VAL A 71 48.17 -82.00 -51.30
N PRO A 72 48.87 -82.62 -50.32
CA PRO A 72 50.33 -82.56 -50.25
C PRO A 72 51.02 -83.14 -51.49
N TYR A 73 52.21 -82.64 -51.82
CA TYR A 73 52.95 -83.00 -53.04
C TYR A 73 53.84 -84.24 -52.91
N ASN A 74 54.32 -84.55 -51.71
CA ASN A 74 55.38 -85.56 -51.48
C ASN A 74 54.89 -86.70 -50.57
N VAL A 75 53.75 -87.31 -50.89
CA VAL A 75 53.10 -88.35 -50.07
C VAL A 75 52.70 -89.58 -50.89
N ASP A 76 52.89 -90.76 -50.29
CA ASP A 76 52.30 -92.04 -50.71
C ASP A 76 50.84 -92.08 -50.20
N LEU A 77 49.91 -91.53 -50.98
CA LEU A 77 48.57 -91.16 -50.57
C LEU A 77 47.60 -92.34 -50.72
N LYS A 78 47.34 -93.00 -49.59
CA LYS A 78 46.49 -94.20 -49.47
C LYS A 78 45.05 -93.88 -49.11
N LYS A 79 44.81 -92.69 -48.55
CA LYS A 79 43.51 -92.24 -48.06
C LYS A 79 43.40 -90.73 -48.23
N LEU A 80 42.35 -90.26 -48.90
CA LEU A 80 41.98 -88.85 -48.99
C LEU A 80 40.47 -88.72 -48.75
N VAL A 81 40.07 -87.93 -47.75
CA VAL A 81 38.67 -87.63 -47.44
C VAL A 81 38.53 -86.12 -47.27
N LEU A 82 37.63 -85.49 -48.02
CA LEU A 82 37.18 -84.12 -47.79
C LEU A 82 35.84 -84.19 -47.05
N PHE A 83 35.63 -83.42 -46.00
CA PHE A 83 34.38 -83.47 -45.24
C PHE A 83 34.10 -82.18 -44.47
N ASP A 84 32.83 -81.98 -44.11
CA ASP A 84 32.40 -80.87 -43.25
C ASP A 84 31.21 -81.32 -42.40
N LYS A 85 31.13 -80.77 -41.18
CA LYS A 85 30.05 -81.00 -40.24
C LYS A 85 29.26 -79.70 -40.09
N LEU A 86 28.13 -79.64 -40.79
CA LEU A 86 27.24 -78.49 -40.75
C LEU A 86 26.59 -78.36 -39.36
N GLU A 87 26.52 -77.13 -38.83
CA GLU A 87 25.77 -76.85 -37.61
C GLU A 87 24.28 -77.23 -37.74
N PRO A 88 23.57 -77.70 -36.68
CA PRO A 88 22.23 -78.31 -36.81
C PRO A 88 21.12 -77.40 -37.36
N VAL A 89 21.37 -76.10 -37.49
CA VAL A 89 20.46 -75.11 -38.10
C VAL A 89 20.52 -75.08 -39.62
N PHE A 90 21.47 -75.81 -40.21
CA PHE A 90 21.65 -75.98 -41.65
C PHE A 90 21.08 -77.32 -42.11
N THR A 91 20.15 -77.26 -43.07
CA THR A 91 19.63 -78.44 -43.78
C THR A 91 20.48 -78.70 -45.02
N HIS A 92 21.27 -79.77 -45.01
CA HIS A 92 22.09 -80.19 -46.13
C HIS A 92 21.24 -80.49 -47.39
N ASN A 93 21.62 -79.90 -48.53
CA ASN A 93 20.96 -80.11 -49.82
C ASN A 93 21.81 -80.94 -50.79
N LYS A 94 23.11 -80.63 -50.95
CA LYS A 94 24.01 -81.29 -51.92
C LYS A 94 25.49 -81.03 -51.63
N THR A 95 26.36 -82.01 -51.90
CA THR A 95 27.83 -81.81 -51.96
C THR A 95 28.38 -82.13 -53.34
N ARG A 96 29.40 -81.40 -53.78
CA ARG A 96 30.19 -81.64 -55.00
C ARG A 96 31.67 -81.38 -54.76
N VAL A 97 32.55 -82.02 -55.53
CA VAL A 97 34.01 -81.82 -55.50
C VAL A 97 34.51 -81.47 -56.90
N PHE A 98 35.44 -80.51 -57.00
CA PHE A 98 35.99 -80.00 -58.26
C PHE A 98 37.52 -80.02 -58.26
N ASP A 99 38.11 -80.27 -59.43
CA ASP A 99 39.52 -79.99 -59.75
C ASP A 99 39.55 -78.78 -60.70
N GLY A 100 39.95 -77.62 -60.16
CA GLY A 100 39.71 -76.33 -60.82
C GLY A 100 38.21 -76.09 -61.08
N ASN A 101 37.81 -76.08 -62.34
CA ASN A 101 36.41 -75.90 -62.77
C ASN A 101 35.72 -77.22 -63.17
N THR A 102 36.43 -78.35 -63.16
CA THR A 102 35.88 -79.66 -63.56
C THR A 102 35.23 -80.31 -62.35
N ASP A 103 33.93 -80.61 -62.43
CA ASP A 103 33.23 -81.43 -61.44
C ASP A 103 33.77 -82.87 -61.51
N VAL A 104 34.36 -83.33 -60.40
CA VAL A 104 34.98 -84.66 -60.25
C VAL A 104 34.31 -85.46 -59.13
N THR A 105 33.09 -85.07 -58.75
CA THR A 105 32.29 -85.70 -57.67
C THR A 105 32.14 -87.22 -57.87
N ASP A 106 32.10 -87.69 -59.11
CA ASP A 106 32.00 -89.11 -59.47
C ASP A 106 33.28 -89.92 -59.16
N GLN A 107 34.44 -89.28 -59.07
CA GLN A 107 35.71 -89.89 -58.67
C GLN A 107 35.85 -90.04 -57.14
N PHE A 108 34.88 -89.51 -56.40
CA PHE A 108 34.72 -89.66 -54.96
C PHE A 108 33.53 -90.57 -54.64
N THR A 109 33.56 -91.19 -53.47
CA THR A 109 32.40 -91.82 -52.83
C THR A 109 31.83 -90.79 -51.86
N ALA A 110 30.62 -90.31 -52.17
CA ALA A 110 29.87 -89.38 -51.34
C ALA A 110 29.10 -90.15 -50.26
N ASP A 111 29.13 -89.62 -49.05
CA ASP A 111 28.33 -90.07 -47.90
C ASP A 111 27.80 -88.85 -47.13
N PHE A 112 26.63 -88.97 -46.52
CA PHE A 112 26.04 -87.92 -45.68
C PHE A 112 25.41 -88.53 -44.43
N ASP A 113 26.14 -88.40 -43.32
CA ASP A 113 25.69 -88.84 -42.01
C ASP A 113 24.68 -87.84 -41.45
N LYS A 114 23.39 -88.18 -41.62
CA LYS A 114 22.24 -87.46 -41.05
C LYS A 114 22.25 -87.41 -39.52
N GLY A 115 22.94 -88.33 -38.84
CA GLY A 115 23.03 -88.37 -37.38
C GLY A 115 24.01 -87.34 -36.81
N THR A 116 25.08 -87.02 -37.54
CA THR A 116 26.04 -85.97 -37.15
C THR A 116 25.94 -84.68 -37.96
N ASN A 117 25.12 -84.64 -39.02
CA ASN A 117 25.03 -83.57 -40.02
C ASN A 117 26.35 -83.37 -40.81
N THR A 118 27.06 -84.47 -41.08
CA THR A 118 28.38 -84.46 -41.72
C THR A 118 28.32 -84.97 -43.16
N THR A 119 28.81 -84.19 -44.12
CA THR A 119 29.04 -84.65 -45.50
C THR A 119 30.48 -85.10 -45.67
N ASN A 120 30.70 -86.27 -46.26
CA ASN A 120 32.00 -86.89 -46.46
C ASN A 120 32.20 -87.28 -47.93
N MET A 121 33.37 -86.96 -48.49
CA MET A 121 33.77 -87.24 -49.86
C MET A 121 35.10 -87.99 -49.85
N THR A 122 35.06 -89.31 -49.99
CA THR A 122 36.27 -90.17 -49.98
C THR A 122 36.76 -90.44 -51.40
N ALA A 123 38.02 -90.12 -51.72
CA ALA A 123 38.57 -90.35 -53.06
C ALA A 123 38.65 -91.85 -53.39
N LYS A 124 38.12 -92.28 -54.54
CA LYS A 124 38.17 -93.68 -54.97
C LYS A 124 39.58 -94.15 -55.35
N LYS A 125 40.43 -93.20 -55.75
CA LYS A 125 41.87 -93.39 -55.99
C LYS A 125 42.63 -92.20 -55.38
N PRO A 126 43.04 -92.28 -54.10
CA PRO A 126 43.64 -91.13 -53.42
C PRO A 126 44.95 -90.64 -54.08
N GLN A 127 45.79 -91.55 -54.62
CA GLN A 127 47.06 -91.21 -55.26
C GLN A 127 46.94 -90.30 -56.50
N ASP A 128 45.81 -90.37 -57.23
CA ASP A 128 45.57 -89.54 -58.43
C ASP A 128 45.46 -88.04 -58.08
N TRP A 129 45.29 -87.70 -56.79
CA TRP A 129 45.11 -86.34 -56.28
C TRP A 129 46.36 -85.72 -55.65
N VAL A 130 47.50 -86.41 -55.61
CA VAL A 130 48.74 -85.87 -55.00
C VAL A 130 49.14 -84.54 -55.65
N GLY A 131 49.39 -83.52 -54.83
CA GLY A 131 49.70 -82.14 -55.27
C GLY A 131 48.54 -81.35 -55.88
N LYS A 132 47.33 -81.91 -56.04
CA LYS A 132 46.18 -81.23 -56.63
C LYS A 132 45.58 -80.18 -55.70
N LYS A 133 44.90 -79.20 -56.32
CA LYS A 133 44.03 -78.24 -55.63
C LYS A 133 42.58 -78.61 -55.92
N LEU A 134 41.86 -79.02 -54.87
CA LEU A 134 40.46 -79.39 -54.93
C LEU A 134 39.60 -78.30 -54.29
N SER A 135 38.36 -78.16 -54.73
CA SER A 135 37.32 -77.49 -53.94
C SER A 135 36.17 -78.44 -53.66
N MET A 136 35.50 -78.25 -52.52
CA MET A 136 34.26 -78.93 -52.18
C MET A 136 33.17 -77.88 -51.98
N ARG A 137 32.09 -77.97 -52.77
CA ARG A 137 30.91 -77.11 -52.65
C ARG A 137 29.83 -77.85 -51.87
N ILE A 138 29.33 -77.23 -50.81
CA ILE A 138 28.21 -77.74 -50.01
C ILE A 138 27.05 -76.75 -50.12
N GLU A 139 25.95 -77.18 -50.73
CA GLU A 139 24.69 -76.45 -50.81
C GLU A 139 23.83 -76.82 -49.60
N THR A 140 23.27 -75.82 -48.92
CA THR A 140 22.47 -75.99 -47.69
C THR A 140 21.43 -74.87 -47.54
N THR A 141 20.38 -75.08 -46.75
CA THR A 141 19.41 -74.03 -46.38
C THR A 141 19.50 -73.72 -44.89
N LEU A 142 19.53 -72.44 -44.51
CA LEU A 142 19.37 -72.03 -43.10
C LEU A 142 17.90 -72.20 -42.71
N GLN A 143 17.60 -73.01 -41.69
CA GLN A 143 16.22 -73.38 -41.34
C GLN A 143 15.38 -72.15 -40.95
N LYS A 144 14.14 -72.09 -41.45
CA LYS A 144 13.18 -70.97 -41.20
C LYS A 144 12.87 -70.79 -39.71
N ASN A 145 12.85 -71.88 -38.97
CA ASN A 145 12.58 -71.98 -37.53
C ASN A 145 13.86 -72.32 -36.71
N ALA A 146 15.05 -72.00 -37.23
CA ALA A 146 16.29 -72.18 -36.49
C ALA A 146 16.26 -71.42 -35.15
N ASN A 147 16.46 -72.13 -34.04
CA ASN A 147 16.92 -71.52 -32.79
C ASN A 147 18.38 -71.08 -33.00
N LEU A 148 18.68 -69.81 -32.71
CA LEU A 148 20.01 -69.24 -32.94
C LEU A 148 20.72 -68.81 -31.64
N ASP A 149 20.07 -68.97 -30.49
CA ASP A 149 20.45 -68.37 -29.20
C ASP A 149 21.90 -68.71 -28.81
N LYS A 150 22.35 -69.93 -29.13
CA LYS A 150 23.71 -70.40 -28.87
C LYS A 150 24.81 -69.79 -29.76
N TYR A 151 24.46 -69.00 -30.77
CA TYR A 151 25.39 -68.27 -31.65
C TYR A 151 25.35 -66.75 -31.45
N LEU A 152 24.53 -66.24 -30.53
CA LEU A 152 24.41 -64.79 -30.29
C LEU A 152 25.69 -64.25 -29.65
N ASP A 153 26.44 -63.44 -30.40
CA ASP A 153 27.47 -62.59 -29.81
C ASP A 153 26.82 -61.38 -29.14
N LYS A 154 26.83 -61.39 -27.81
CA LYS A 154 26.26 -60.36 -26.94
C LYS A 154 26.97 -59.01 -27.05
N ASN A 155 28.15 -58.94 -27.66
CA ASN A 155 28.89 -57.70 -27.86
C ASN A 155 28.47 -56.95 -29.13
N THR A 156 28.01 -57.68 -30.17
CA THR A 156 27.59 -57.14 -31.47
C THR A 156 26.08 -57.24 -31.73
N ASN A 157 25.35 -57.93 -30.84
CA ASN A 157 23.94 -58.31 -30.97
C ASN A 157 23.64 -59.02 -32.32
N GLN A 158 24.57 -59.88 -32.76
CA GLN A 158 24.51 -60.60 -34.02
C GLN A 158 24.70 -62.10 -33.80
N TYR A 159 23.93 -62.91 -34.52
CA TYR A 159 24.07 -64.37 -34.51
C TYR A 159 25.16 -64.80 -35.49
N ASN A 160 26.23 -65.41 -34.99
CA ASN A 160 27.44 -65.74 -35.75
C ASN A 160 27.60 -67.26 -35.87
N ILE A 161 26.99 -67.87 -36.89
CA ILE A 161 26.94 -69.33 -37.08
C ILE A 161 28.23 -69.80 -37.79
N PRO A 162 29.11 -70.59 -37.15
CA PRO A 162 30.38 -71.01 -37.75
C PRO A 162 30.21 -72.19 -38.71
N ASN A 163 31.14 -72.30 -39.68
CA ASN A 163 31.32 -73.50 -40.51
C ASN A 163 32.83 -73.79 -40.72
N VAL A 164 33.25 -75.07 -40.70
CA VAL A 164 34.69 -75.47 -40.71
C VAL A 164 34.93 -76.78 -41.47
N GLY A 165 35.35 -76.64 -42.73
CA GLY A 165 35.74 -77.77 -43.59
C GLY A 165 37.04 -78.44 -43.18
N GLN A 166 37.17 -79.74 -43.50
CA GLN A 166 38.19 -80.63 -42.96
C GLN A 166 38.67 -81.62 -44.02
N MET A 167 39.96 -81.94 -44.01
CA MET A 167 40.54 -82.96 -44.89
C MET A 167 41.35 -83.95 -44.07
N ILE A 168 41.18 -85.23 -44.38
CA ILE A 168 42.07 -86.31 -43.91
C ILE A 168 42.90 -86.78 -45.09
N TYR A 169 44.23 -86.80 -44.93
CA TYR A 169 45.15 -87.49 -45.82
C TYR A 169 46.02 -88.45 -45.00
N ASN A 170 46.07 -89.73 -45.36
CA ASN A 170 46.83 -90.77 -44.61
C ASN A 170 46.63 -90.72 -43.08
N ASP A 171 45.39 -90.50 -42.64
CA ASP A 171 44.98 -90.34 -41.24
C ASP A 171 45.49 -89.08 -40.49
N GLU A 172 46.37 -88.26 -41.11
CA GLU A 172 46.56 -86.87 -40.69
C GLU A 172 45.32 -86.03 -41.03
N LYS A 173 44.90 -85.16 -40.12
CA LYS A 173 43.65 -84.38 -40.23
C LYS A 173 43.92 -82.88 -40.13
N ILE A 174 43.62 -82.16 -41.21
CA ILE A 174 43.65 -80.69 -41.26
C ILE A 174 42.24 -80.09 -41.25
N LYS A 175 42.15 -78.80 -40.93
CA LYS A 175 40.93 -77.98 -40.94
C LYS A 175 41.18 -76.66 -41.67
N THR A 176 40.15 -76.06 -42.24
CA THR A 176 40.18 -74.65 -42.65
C THR A 176 40.10 -73.73 -41.42
N PRO A 177 40.40 -72.42 -41.59
CA PRO A 177 39.82 -71.40 -40.72
C PRO A 177 38.28 -71.49 -40.73
N PRO A 178 37.59 -71.00 -39.67
CA PRO A 178 36.15 -70.85 -39.69
C PRO A 178 35.72 -69.73 -40.64
N VAL A 179 34.55 -69.90 -41.24
CA VAL A 179 33.76 -68.83 -41.88
C VAL A 179 32.43 -68.67 -41.12
N TYR A 180 31.82 -67.49 -41.19
CA TYR A 180 30.62 -67.18 -40.42
C TYR A 180 29.42 -66.80 -41.30
N VAL A 181 28.29 -67.44 -41.03
CA VAL A 181 26.97 -67.03 -41.51
C VAL A 181 26.35 -66.15 -40.44
N HIS A 182 26.19 -64.87 -40.75
CA HIS A 182 25.47 -63.92 -39.93
C HIS A 182 23.99 -63.91 -40.28
N THR A 183 23.13 -63.48 -39.37
CA THR A 183 21.78 -63.01 -39.71
C THR A 183 21.67 -61.50 -39.53
N PRO A 184 20.63 -60.84 -40.09
CA PRO A 184 20.30 -59.48 -39.69
C PRO A 184 20.15 -59.41 -38.17
N ASN A 185 20.58 -58.30 -37.56
CA ASN A 185 20.42 -58.06 -36.13
C ASN A 185 18.92 -57.88 -35.82
N ASP A 186 18.52 -58.29 -34.62
CA ASP A 186 17.20 -57.97 -34.10
C ASP A 186 17.20 -56.50 -33.63
N GLU A 187 16.32 -55.68 -34.20
CA GLU A 187 16.01 -54.35 -33.63
C GLU A 187 15.30 -54.54 -32.29
N GLU A 188 15.72 -53.83 -31.24
CA GLU A 188 14.98 -53.87 -29.97
C GLU A 188 13.64 -53.11 -30.10
N PRO A 189 12.56 -53.60 -29.48
CA PRO A 189 11.32 -52.84 -29.32
C PRO A 189 11.55 -51.58 -28.47
N THR A 190 10.93 -50.47 -28.86
CA THR A 190 11.12 -49.15 -28.20
C THR A 190 9.79 -48.48 -27.87
N ALA A 191 9.81 -47.61 -26.84
CA ALA A 191 8.74 -46.69 -26.51
C ALA A 191 9.28 -45.25 -26.51
N ILE A 192 8.58 -44.30 -27.13
CA ILE A 192 8.93 -42.88 -27.15
C ILE A 192 7.70 -42.07 -26.75
N LYS A 193 7.83 -41.23 -25.72
CA LYS A 193 6.75 -40.40 -25.18
C LYS A 193 6.99 -38.94 -25.50
N GLN A 194 5.91 -38.24 -25.82
CA GLN A 194 5.88 -36.79 -26.06
C GLN A 194 4.65 -36.20 -25.38
N VAL A 195 4.70 -34.91 -25.08
CA VAL A 195 3.59 -34.10 -24.59
C VAL A 195 3.32 -32.96 -25.57
N GLU A 196 2.04 -32.66 -25.80
CA GLU A 196 1.58 -31.57 -26.64
C GLU A 196 1.69 -30.21 -25.93
N ASP A 197 2.11 -29.16 -26.62
CA ASP A 197 2.08 -27.78 -26.14
C ASP A 197 0.82 -27.01 -26.57
N LYS A 198 0.61 -25.80 -26.05
CA LYS A 198 -0.53 -24.92 -26.43
C LYS A 198 -0.57 -24.50 -27.90
N ASN A 199 0.38 -24.93 -28.75
CA ASN A 199 0.42 -24.72 -30.19
C ASN A 199 0.13 -26.00 -30.99
N GLY A 200 -0.14 -27.14 -30.34
CA GLY A 200 -0.32 -28.45 -30.97
C GLY A 200 0.98 -29.11 -31.42
N GLN A 201 2.12 -28.77 -30.79
CA GLN A 201 3.44 -29.35 -31.08
C GLN A 201 3.87 -30.32 -29.99
N TYR A 202 4.44 -31.45 -30.38
CA TYR A 202 4.81 -32.54 -29.48
C TYR A 202 6.31 -32.53 -29.18
N GLY A 203 6.67 -32.62 -27.90
CA GLY A 203 8.06 -32.64 -27.44
C GLY A 203 8.24 -33.29 -26.07
N GLU A 204 9.45 -33.22 -25.52
CA GLU A 204 9.77 -33.78 -24.19
C GLU A 204 9.29 -32.88 -23.04
N LYS A 205 9.00 -31.60 -23.31
CA LYS A 205 8.49 -30.63 -22.34
C LYS A 205 7.43 -29.73 -22.98
N ALA A 206 6.30 -29.56 -22.31
CA ALA A 206 5.22 -28.62 -22.65
C ALA A 206 4.92 -27.67 -21.48
N LYS A 207 4.13 -26.63 -21.73
CA LYS A 207 3.66 -25.66 -20.72
C LYS A 207 2.15 -25.64 -20.64
N HIS A 208 1.60 -25.97 -19.47
CA HIS A 208 0.16 -25.96 -19.19
C HIS A 208 -0.11 -25.35 -17.81
N ASP A 209 -1.18 -24.58 -17.76
CA ASP A 209 -1.71 -23.89 -16.59
C ASP A 209 -2.81 -24.76 -15.95
N ALA A 210 -3.10 -24.55 -14.66
CA ALA A 210 -4.04 -25.39 -13.93
C ALA A 210 -5.46 -25.30 -14.54
N GLY A 211 -6.04 -26.45 -14.91
CA GLY A 211 -7.32 -26.56 -15.61
C GLY A 211 -7.23 -26.86 -17.11
N ASP A 212 -6.05 -26.77 -17.74
CA ASP A 212 -5.88 -27.09 -19.16
C ASP A 212 -6.08 -28.59 -19.46
N GLU A 213 -6.67 -28.87 -20.62
CA GLU A 213 -6.76 -30.20 -21.26
C GLU A 213 -5.68 -30.30 -22.36
N PHE A 214 -4.94 -31.40 -22.39
CA PHE A 214 -3.83 -31.62 -23.33
C PHE A 214 -3.55 -33.10 -23.58
N HIS A 215 -2.71 -33.39 -24.58
CA HIS A 215 -2.42 -34.75 -25.02
C HIS A 215 -0.99 -35.21 -24.66
N TYR A 216 -0.87 -36.43 -24.13
CA TYR A 216 0.37 -37.21 -24.24
C TYR A 216 0.28 -38.13 -25.46
N ARG A 217 1.40 -38.32 -26.14
CA ARG A 217 1.53 -39.29 -27.24
C ARG A 217 2.66 -40.27 -26.94
N VAL A 218 2.38 -41.56 -27.03
CA VAL A 218 3.38 -42.63 -26.86
C VAL A 218 3.45 -43.46 -28.13
N GLN A 219 4.63 -43.51 -28.75
CA GLN A 219 4.90 -44.33 -29.94
C GLN A 219 5.66 -45.59 -29.53
N TYR A 220 5.09 -46.75 -29.82
CA TYR A 220 5.63 -48.07 -29.53
C TYR A 220 6.06 -48.75 -30.83
N SER A 221 7.35 -49.06 -30.98
CA SER A 221 7.89 -49.73 -32.17
C SER A 221 8.04 -51.24 -31.92
N ILE A 222 7.47 -52.05 -32.82
CA ILE A 222 7.46 -53.52 -32.71
C ILE A 222 8.31 -54.13 -33.85
N PRO A 223 9.41 -54.84 -33.57
CA PRO A 223 10.39 -55.23 -34.60
C PRO A 223 9.95 -56.40 -35.50
N GLU A 224 10.53 -56.49 -36.71
CA GLU A 224 10.15 -57.49 -37.74
C GLU A 224 10.43 -58.95 -37.34
N ASN A 225 11.47 -59.19 -36.54
CA ASN A 225 11.88 -60.54 -36.14
C ASN A 225 11.04 -61.11 -34.97
N GLY A 226 10.05 -60.36 -34.46
CA GLY A 226 9.12 -60.74 -33.40
C GLY A 226 8.11 -61.84 -33.79
N LYS A 227 8.56 -62.97 -34.34
CA LYS A 227 7.69 -64.12 -34.65
C LYS A 227 7.41 -65.02 -33.45
N ASP A 228 8.17 -64.84 -32.38
CA ASP A 228 7.96 -65.46 -31.07
C ASP A 228 7.37 -64.44 -30.06
N ILE A 229 6.50 -63.52 -30.51
CA ILE A 229 5.75 -62.62 -29.61
C ILE A 229 4.66 -63.44 -28.90
N SER A 230 4.78 -63.51 -27.58
CA SER A 230 3.85 -64.16 -26.64
C SER A 230 2.99 -63.15 -25.87
N ASN A 231 3.46 -61.91 -25.74
CA ASN A 231 2.77 -60.84 -25.01
C ASN A 231 3.20 -59.47 -25.54
N VAL A 232 2.22 -58.59 -25.77
CA VAL A 232 2.39 -57.13 -25.77
C VAL A 232 1.35 -56.54 -24.82
N VAL A 233 1.70 -55.49 -24.07
CA VAL A 233 0.78 -54.60 -23.33
C VAL A 233 1.34 -53.19 -23.37
N PHE A 234 0.54 -52.20 -23.74
CA PHE A 234 0.86 -50.78 -23.55
C PHE A 234 0.20 -50.30 -22.24
N TYR A 235 0.90 -49.54 -21.41
CA TYR A 235 0.33 -48.99 -20.18
C TYR A 235 1.01 -47.69 -19.74
N ASP A 236 0.30 -46.91 -18.91
CA ASP A 236 0.76 -45.63 -18.41
C ASP A 236 0.08 -45.34 -17.07
N ASP A 237 0.87 -44.97 -16.06
CA ASP A 237 0.39 -44.58 -14.73
C ASP A 237 0.68 -43.07 -14.55
N LEU A 238 -0.34 -42.21 -14.59
CA LEU A 238 -0.16 -40.76 -14.55
C LEU A 238 0.04 -40.23 -13.12
N GLU A 239 0.68 -39.07 -13.03
CA GLU A 239 0.76 -38.33 -11.76
C GLU A 239 -0.63 -37.82 -11.33
N LYS A 240 -0.98 -38.04 -10.06
CA LYS A 240 -2.34 -37.82 -9.50
C LYS A 240 -2.90 -36.38 -9.61
N VAL A 241 -2.05 -35.43 -9.99
CA VAL A 241 -2.41 -34.04 -10.27
C VAL A 241 -3.05 -33.86 -11.66
N LEU A 242 -3.09 -34.92 -12.47
CA LEU A 242 -3.81 -34.99 -13.74
C LEU A 242 -5.10 -35.82 -13.59
N ASP A 243 -6.15 -35.50 -14.33
CA ASP A 243 -7.27 -36.40 -14.64
C ASP A 243 -6.98 -37.15 -15.95
N LEU A 244 -7.22 -38.46 -16.00
CA LEU A 244 -7.22 -39.26 -17.24
C LEU A 244 -8.61 -39.23 -17.89
N GLU A 245 -8.74 -38.67 -19.09
CA GLU A 245 -10.06 -38.55 -19.76
C GLU A 245 -10.32 -39.60 -20.84
N ASP A 246 -9.37 -39.82 -21.76
CA ASP A 246 -9.55 -40.74 -22.89
C ASP A 246 -8.22 -41.31 -23.41
N VAL A 247 -8.25 -42.49 -24.04
CA VAL A 247 -7.08 -43.13 -24.67
C VAL A 247 -7.48 -43.78 -25.99
N LYS A 248 -6.79 -43.41 -27.08
CA LYS A 248 -6.96 -44.03 -28.40
C LYS A 248 -5.65 -44.66 -28.87
N ILE A 249 -5.74 -45.86 -29.44
CA ILE A 249 -4.58 -46.55 -30.05
C ILE A 249 -4.72 -46.50 -31.57
N THR A 250 -3.66 -46.11 -32.27
CA THR A 250 -3.60 -46.02 -33.74
C THR A 250 -2.42 -46.79 -34.32
N ASP A 251 -2.55 -47.28 -35.56
CA ASP A 251 -1.46 -47.91 -36.31
C ASP A 251 -0.60 -46.89 -37.09
N ASP A 252 0.47 -47.36 -37.72
CA ASP A 252 1.42 -46.55 -38.51
C ASP A 252 0.81 -45.90 -39.77
N LYS A 253 -0.43 -46.22 -40.12
CA LYS A 253 -1.22 -45.62 -41.21
C LYS A 253 -2.23 -44.60 -40.68
N GLY A 254 -2.39 -44.49 -39.37
CA GLY A 254 -3.36 -43.63 -38.69
C GLY A 254 -4.76 -44.22 -38.56
N ASN A 255 -4.92 -45.54 -38.73
CA ASN A 255 -6.19 -46.22 -38.43
C ASN A 255 -6.35 -46.36 -36.91
N GLU A 256 -7.54 -46.13 -36.37
CA GLU A 256 -7.83 -46.43 -34.97
C GLU A 256 -7.98 -47.95 -34.77
N VAL A 257 -7.14 -48.51 -33.89
CA VAL A 257 -7.07 -49.95 -33.57
C VAL A 257 -7.34 -50.25 -32.10
N THR A 258 -7.82 -49.26 -31.33
CA THR A 258 -8.21 -49.39 -29.91
C THR A 258 -9.05 -50.63 -29.62
N LYS A 259 -9.94 -51.01 -30.56
CA LYS A 259 -10.90 -52.13 -30.47
C LYS A 259 -10.32 -53.49 -30.88
N GLU A 260 -9.12 -53.52 -31.44
CA GLU A 260 -8.40 -54.77 -31.75
C GLU A 260 -7.72 -55.37 -30.50
N GLY A 261 -7.92 -54.73 -29.34
CA GLY A 261 -7.48 -55.14 -28.02
C GLY A 261 -8.45 -54.72 -26.91
N ASP A 262 -8.09 -55.08 -25.70
CA ASP A 262 -8.80 -54.81 -24.45
C ASP A 262 -8.19 -53.56 -23.78
N LEU A 263 -8.88 -52.42 -23.92
CA LEU A 263 -8.54 -51.16 -23.23
C LEU A 263 -9.24 -51.11 -21.86
N LYS A 264 -8.47 -50.83 -20.80
CA LYS A 264 -8.99 -50.48 -19.47
C LYS A 264 -8.43 -49.14 -19.03
N LEU A 265 -9.32 -48.29 -18.52
CA LEU A 265 -9.00 -47.04 -17.84
C LEU A 265 -9.33 -47.20 -16.34
N ASP A 266 -8.44 -46.72 -15.47
CA ASP A 266 -8.55 -46.77 -14.02
C ASP A 266 -8.46 -45.33 -13.49
N LYS A 267 -9.59 -44.60 -13.52
CA LYS A 267 -9.65 -43.19 -13.12
C LYS A 267 -9.28 -42.96 -11.64
N ASP A 268 -9.46 -43.94 -10.76
CA ASP A 268 -9.02 -43.82 -9.35
C ASP A 268 -7.48 -43.85 -9.18
N LYS A 269 -6.75 -44.36 -10.18
CA LYS A 269 -5.28 -44.36 -10.27
C LYS A 269 -4.72 -43.43 -11.34
N GLU A 270 -5.58 -42.82 -12.15
CA GLU A 270 -5.21 -42.06 -13.34
C GLU A 270 -4.35 -42.88 -14.33
N SER A 271 -4.71 -44.15 -14.56
CA SER A 271 -3.89 -45.05 -15.38
C SER A 271 -4.66 -45.82 -16.45
N PHE A 272 -3.96 -46.31 -17.47
CA PHE A 272 -4.54 -47.18 -18.50
C PHE A 272 -3.69 -48.42 -18.79
N THR A 273 -4.35 -49.46 -19.28
CA THR A 273 -3.71 -50.62 -19.91
C THR A 273 -4.43 -50.96 -21.21
N TRP A 274 -3.68 -51.22 -22.29
CA TRP A 274 -4.20 -51.79 -23.53
C TRP A 274 -3.48 -53.08 -23.88
N GLN A 275 -4.23 -54.16 -24.07
CA GLN A 275 -3.71 -55.46 -24.47
C GLN A 275 -4.33 -55.92 -25.79
N PRO A 276 -3.56 -56.11 -26.88
CA PRO A 276 -4.07 -56.61 -28.16
C PRO A 276 -4.70 -58.00 -28.02
N SER A 277 -5.69 -58.29 -28.87
CA SER A 277 -6.21 -59.64 -29.08
C SER A 277 -5.11 -60.58 -29.60
N LYS A 278 -5.28 -61.90 -29.41
CA LYS A 278 -4.28 -62.89 -29.87
C LYS A 278 -4.14 -62.88 -31.39
N GLU A 279 -5.24 -62.60 -32.07
CA GLU A 279 -5.38 -62.48 -33.51
C GLU A 279 -4.63 -61.23 -34.00
N TYR A 280 -4.83 -60.08 -33.36
CA TYR A 280 -4.15 -58.83 -33.74
C TYR A 280 -2.65 -58.83 -33.38
N LEU A 281 -2.26 -59.49 -32.28
CA LEU A 281 -0.85 -59.64 -31.85
C LEU A 281 0.05 -60.20 -32.97
N THR A 282 -0.48 -61.10 -33.83
CA THR A 282 0.25 -61.66 -34.97
C THR A 282 0.54 -60.66 -36.10
N GLN A 283 -0.18 -59.53 -36.12
CA GLN A 283 -0.08 -58.47 -37.13
C GLN A 283 0.81 -57.30 -36.68
N MET A 284 1.18 -57.24 -35.40
CA MET A 284 1.95 -56.13 -34.82
C MET A 284 3.44 -56.05 -35.25
N PRO A 285 4.17 -57.14 -35.58
CA PRO A 285 5.56 -57.04 -36.03
C PRO A 285 5.75 -56.10 -37.23
N LYS A 286 6.85 -55.33 -37.20
CA LYS A 286 7.25 -54.36 -38.24
C LYS A 286 6.34 -53.12 -38.33
N HIS A 287 5.57 -52.81 -37.28
CA HIS A 287 4.70 -51.62 -37.21
C HIS A 287 4.98 -50.77 -35.97
N ILE A 288 4.63 -49.48 -36.07
CA ILE A 288 4.63 -48.52 -34.97
C ILE A 288 3.18 -48.29 -34.55
N TYR A 289 2.91 -48.34 -33.26
CA TYR A 289 1.62 -48.05 -32.66
C TYR A 289 1.69 -46.76 -31.86
N THR A 290 0.68 -45.90 -32.00
CA THR A 290 0.62 -44.62 -31.28
C THR A 290 -0.57 -44.62 -30.33
N ALA A 291 -0.29 -44.58 -29.03
CA ALA A 291 -1.27 -44.23 -28.02
C ALA A 291 -1.37 -42.71 -27.92
N ASP A 292 -2.58 -42.18 -28.00
CA ASP A 292 -2.92 -40.78 -27.80
C ASP A 292 -3.82 -40.67 -26.57
N ILE A 293 -3.38 -39.91 -25.58
CA ILE A 293 -3.88 -39.96 -24.19
C ILE A 293 -4.33 -38.55 -23.82
N THR A 294 -5.63 -38.32 -23.75
CA THR A 294 -6.22 -37.04 -23.33
C THR A 294 -6.18 -36.96 -21.81
N VAL A 295 -5.56 -35.91 -21.29
CA VAL A 295 -5.45 -35.64 -19.85
C VAL A 295 -5.80 -34.19 -19.55
N LYS A 296 -6.11 -33.91 -18.28
CA LYS A 296 -6.37 -32.56 -17.80
C LYS A 296 -5.57 -32.26 -16.53
N LEU A 297 -4.99 -31.08 -16.41
CA LEU A 297 -4.33 -30.66 -15.17
C LEU A 297 -5.38 -30.18 -14.15
N LYS A 298 -5.44 -30.78 -12.96
CA LYS A 298 -6.45 -30.43 -11.94
C LYS A 298 -6.27 -28.99 -11.44
N THR A 299 -7.37 -28.26 -11.33
CA THR A 299 -7.39 -26.83 -10.95
C THR A 299 -6.96 -26.56 -9.52
N ASP A 300 -7.13 -27.55 -8.64
CA ASP A 300 -6.87 -27.53 -7.20
C ASP A 300 -5.76 -28.53 -6.80
N ALA A 301 -4.92 -28.96 -7.76
CA ALA A 301 -3.80 -29.86 -7.49
C ALA A 301 -2.79 -29.28 -6.49
N ASP A 302 -2.40 -30.08 -5.49
CA ASP A 302 -1.18 -29.79 -4.72
C ASP A 302 0.06 -30.07 -5.58
N LEU A 303 0.53 -29.03 -6.26
CA LEU A 303 1.75 -29.09 -7.07
C LEU A 303 3.05 -28.98 -6.25
N SER A 304 2.99 -28.82 -4.92
CA SER A 304 4.17 -28.50 -4.08
C SER A 304 5.32 -29.50 -4.22
N GLY A 305 5.01 -30.80 -4.38
CA GLY A 305 5.98 -31.87 -4.58
C GLY A 305 6.79 -31.77 -5.89
N TYR A 306 6.28 -31.05 -6.90
CA TYR A 306 6.87 -30.94 -8.23
C TYR A 306 7.71 -29.66 -8.41
N LEU A 307 7.90 -28.85 -7.35
CA LEU A 307 8.56 -27.54 -7.45
C LEU A 307 10.05 -27.66 -7.81
N ASN A 308 10.41 -27.32 -9.04
CA ASN A 308 11.79 -27.20 -9.45
C ASN A 308 12.40 -25.91 -8.84
N LYS A 309 13.20 -26.10 -7.79
CA LYS A 309 13.81 -25.01 -7.00
C LYS A 309 14.71 -24.07 -7.81
N ALA A 310 15.19 -24.48 -8.99
CA ALA A 310 16.04 -23.68 -9.86
C ALA A 310 15.24 -22.86 -10.88
N THR A 311 14.23 -23.44 -11.54
CA THR A 311 13.39 -22.72 -12.53
C THR A 311 12.24 -21.94 -11.90
N LYS A 312 11.86 -22.26 -10.66
CA LYS A 312 10.68 -21.74 -9.92
C LYS A 312 9.32 -22.17 -10.49
N ASN A 313 9.29 -23.00 -11.54
CA ASN A 313 8.09 -23.66 -12.04
C ASN A 313 7.88 -25.01 -11.33
N TYR A 314 6.67 -25.53 -11.40
CA TYR A 314 6.42 -26.96 -11.18
C TYR A 314 6.80 -27.74 -12.44
N GLU A 315 7.37 -28.93 -12.26
CA GLU A 315 7.70 -29.86 -13.34
C GLU A 315 7.09 -31.24 -13.05
N ILE A 316 5.89 -31.48 -13.57
CA ILE A 316 5.18 -32.76 -13.42
C ILE A 316 5.80 -33.77 -14.40
N PRO A 317 6.48 -34.84 -13.95
CA PRO A 317 7.08 -35.83 -14.82
C PRO A 317 6.04 -36.82 -15.34
N ASN A 318 6.36 -37.55 -16.41
CA ASN A 318 5.56 -38.70 -16.85
C ASN A 318 6.38 -39.70 -17.68
N VAL A 319 6.15 -41.01 -17.53
CA VAL A 319 6.83 -42.12 -18.24
C VAL A 319 5.80 -43.22 -18.56
N ALA A 320 5.63 -43.56 -19.84
CA ALA A 320 4.78 -44.67 -20.26
C ALA A 320 5.60 -45.95 -20.47
N HIS A 321 4.94 -47.10 -20.53
CA HIS A 321 5.58 -48.40 -20.53
C HIS A 321 4.98 -49.38 -21.55
N MET A 322 5.82 -50.28 -22.06
CA MET A 322 5.42 -51.42 -22.88
C MET A 322 5.98 -52.72 -22.29
N LYS A 323 5.10 -53.70 -22.04
CA LYS A 323 5.50 -55.09 -21.86
C LYS A 323 5.63 -55.72 -23.23
N TYR A 324 6.77 -56.33 -23.53
CA TYR A 324 7.05 -57.09 -24.75
C TYR A 324 7.71 -58.39 -24.34
N ASN A 325 7.06 -59.53 -24.58
CA ASN A 325 7.54 -60.85 -24.12
C ASN A 325 7.92 -60.88 -22.62
N ASN A 326 7.12 -60.18 -21.79
CA ASN A 326 7.34 -59.98 -20.36
C ASN A 326 8.59 -59.17 -19.96
N LYS A 327 9.41 -58.68 -20.91
CA LYS A 327 10.37 -57.58 -20.68
C LYS A 327 9.55 -56.28 -20.59
N ASP A 328 9.75 -55.50 -19.53
CA ASP A 328 9.23 -54.13 -19.45
C ASP A 328 10.17 -53.13 -20.12
N ILE A 329 9.60 -52.15 -20.80
CA ILE A 329 10.28 -51.17 -21.67
C ILE A 329 9.67 -49.79 -21.37
N PRO A 330 10.32 -48.94 -20.57
CA PRO A 330 9.87 -47.58 -20.35
C PRO A 330 10.12 -46.71 -21.58
N SER A 331 9.33 -45.64 -21.72
CA SER A 331 9.61 -44.54 -22.63
C SER A 331 10.74 -43.64 -22.10
N ASN A 332 11.18 -42.68 -22.91
CA ASN A 332 11.81 -41.48 -22.36
C ASN A 332 10.84 -40.79 -21.37
N PRO A 333 11.34 -40.10 -20.33
CA PRO A 333 10.52 -39.22 -19.54
C PRO A 333 10.11 -37.97 -20.32
N VAL A 334 8.93 -37.44 -20.00
CA VAL A 334 8.46 -36.12 -20.43
C VAL A 334 8.08 -35.27 -19.21
N LYS A 335 7.88 -33.96 -19.42
CA LYS A 335 7.50 -33.02 -18.35
C LYS A 335 6.43 -32.03 -18.78
N VAL A 336 5.46 -31.77 -17.91
CA VAL A 336 4.61 -30.57 -17.98
C VAL A 336 5.19 -29.52 -17.05
N GLU A 337 5.49 -28.34 -17.58
CA GLU A 337 5.75 -27.14 -16.79
C GLU A 337 4.45 -26.41 -16.48
N THR A 338 4.24 -26.10 -15.21
CA THR A 338 3.17 -25.20 -14.75
C THR A 338 3.83 -24.05 -13.98
N PRO A 339 3.43 -22.79 -14.21
CA PRO A 339 3.97 -21.67 -13.45
C PRO A 339 3.63 -21.80 -11.95
N PRO A 340 4.41 -21.15 -11.05
CA PRO A 340 3.99 -21.01 -9.66
C PRO A 340 2.68 -20.21 -9.60
N PRO A 341 1.82 -20.44 -8.58
CA PRO A 341 0.59 -19.68 -8.42
C PRO A 341 0.88 -18.19 -8.23
N ALA A 342 -0.10 -17.34 -8.55
CA ALA A 342 -0.03 -15.93 -8.20
C ALA A 342 0.01 -15.77 -6.66
N GLU A 343 0.62 -14.69 -6.17
CA GLU A 343 0.57 -14.37 -4.74
C GLU A 343 -0.81 -13.82 -4.34
N ASN A 344 -1.15 -13.97 -3.06
CA ASN A 344 -2.31 -13.32 -2.48
C ASN A 344 -2.12 -11.80 -2.47
N LYS A 345 -3.22 -11.06 -2.62
CA LYS A 345 -3.23 -9.59 -2.52
C LYS A 345 -4.33 -9.15 -1.58
N VAL A 346 -4.02 -8.22 -0.68
CA VAL A 346 -5.01 -7.53 0.16
C VAL A 346 -4.87 -6.03 -0.07
N VAL A 347 -5.98 -5.34 -0.32
CA VAL A 347 -6.01 -3.87 -0.41
C VAL A 347 -7.03 -3.34 0.57
N LYS A 348 -6.63 -2.43 1.45
CA LYS A 348 -7.50 -1.78 2.44
C LYS A 348 -7.72 -0.33 2.04
N SER A 349 -8.95 0.11 2.13
CA SER A 349 -9.35 1.48 1.82
C SER A 349 -10.34 1.96 2.88
N VAL A 350 -10.46 3.27 3.09
CA VAL A 350 -11.35 3.86 4.07
C VAL A 350 -12.26 4.91 3.45
N GLN A 351 -13.52 4.94 3.90
CA GLN A 351 -14.53 5.93 3.54
C GLN A 351 -15.02 6.60 4.83
N GLY A 352 -14.63 7.86 5.00
CA GLY A 352 -15.07 8.78 6.04
C GLY A 352 -15.71 10.03 5.42
N LEU A 353 -15.25 11.21 5.84
CA LEU A 353 -15.84 12.50 5.47
C LEU A 353 -15.69 12.88 4.00
N SER A 354 -14.82 12.23 3.22
CA SER A 354 -14.76 12.44 1.76
C SER A 354 -16.01 11.94 1.03
N GLY A 355 -16.71 10.95 1.60
CA GLY A 355 -17.79 10.21 0.93
C GLY A 355 -17.29 9.17 -0.09
N SER A 356 -15.98 8.97 -0.27
CA SER A 356 -15.38 7.98 -1.18
C SER A 356 -14.35 7.08 -0.49
N TYR A 357 -13.96 5.97 -1.14
CA TYR A 357 -12.94 5.06 -0.62
C TYR A 357 -11.52 5.49 -1.03
N HIS A 358 -10.63 5.65 -0.06
CA HIS A 358 -9.23 6.04 -0.23
C HIS A 358 -8.27 4.98 0.33
N GLU A 359 -7.20 4.63 -0.39
CA GLU A 359 -6.20 3.63 0.04
C GLU A 359 -5.10 4.23 0.96
N ASP A 360 -4.99 5.56 1.03
CA ASP A 360 -4.02 6.28 1.85
C ASP A 360 -4.64 6.88 3.12
N LYS A 361 -5.69 7.72 3.00
CA LYS A 361 -6.38 8.31 4.15
C LYS A 361 -7.72 8.96 3.87
N ASP A 362 -8.51 9.11 4.93
CA ASP A 362 -9.65 10.04 4.98
C ASP A 362 -9.76 10.69 6.36
N ASN A 363 -10.48 11.81 6.44
CA ASN A 363 -10.84 12.44 7.70
C ASN A 363 -12.08 11.77 8.31
N VAL A 364 -12.20 11.78 9.63
CA VAL A 364 -13.36 11.24 10.37
C VAL A 364 -13.83 12.21 11.46
N GLU A 365 -15.05 12.02 11.96
CA GLU A 365 -15.52 12.64 13.20
C GLU A 365 -15.52 11.60 14.33
N VAL A 366 -15.21 12.04 15.55
CA VAL A 366 -15.22 11.15 16.73
C VAL A 366 -16.67 10.83 17.10
N GLY A 367 -16.92 9.59 17.55
CA GLY A 367 -18.28 9.10 17.84
C GLY A 367 -19.16 8.90 16.58
N LYS A 368 -18.59 8.93 15.37
CA LYS A 368 -19.30 8.70 14.10
C LYS A 368 -18.80 7.46 13.37
N ASP A 369 -19.75 6.76 12.76
CA ASP A 369 -19.49 5.62 11.89
C ASP A 369 -18.71 6.04 10.64
N TYR A 370 -17.68 5.28 10.33
CA TYR A 370 -16.97 5.29 9.06
C TYR A 370 -16.62 3.85 8.66
N THR A 371 -16.32 3.58 7.39
CA THR A 371 -16.16 2.19 6.90
C THR A 371 -14.80 1.97 6.26
N TYR A 372 -14.07 0.94 6.71
CA TYR A 372 -12.99 0.34 5.93
C TYR A 372 -13.57 -0.69 4.95
N LYS A 373 -13.07 -0.72 3.72
CA LYS A 373 -13.31 -1.78 2.74
C LYS A 373 -11.98 -2.48 2.43
N ILE A 374 -11.94 -3.77 2.72
CA ILE A 374 -10.79 -4.65 2.51
C ILE A 374 -11.09 -5.59 1.34
N ASP A 375 -10.35 -5.44 0.25
CA ASP A 375 -10.41 -6.26 -0.95
C ASP A 375 -9.39 -7.41 -0.82
N TYR A 376 -9.87 -8.60 -0.47
CA TYR A 376 -9.10 -9.83 -0.36
C TYR A 376 -9.08 -10.58 -1.69
N THR A 377 -7.91 -10.85 -2.26
CA THR A 377 -7.76 -11.62 -3.51
C THR A 377 -6.86 -12.83 -3.27
N ALA A 378 -7.43 -14.03 -3.44
CA ALA A 378 -6.67 -15.27 -3.40
C ALA A 378 -5.92 -15.47 -4.73
N GLY A 379 -4.66 -15.86 -4.67
CA GLY A 379 -3.84 -16.08 -5.85
C GLY A 379 -4.40 -17.17 -6.75
N GLU A 380 -4.41 -16.92 -8.05
CA GLU A 380 -4.78 -17.89 -9.07
C GLU A 380 -3.82 -19.09 -9.05
N GLY A 381 -4.38 -20.30 -9.20
CA GLY A 381 -3.63 -21.57 -9.16
C GLY A 381 -3.19 -22.05 -7.77
N GLN A 382 -3.57 -21.40 -6.67
CA GLN A 382 -3.26 -21.91 -5.32
C GLN A 382 -4.21 -23.05 -4.91
N HIS A 383 -3.67 -24.21 -4.52
CA HIS A 383 -4.42 -25.17 -3.72
C HIS A 383 -4.53 -24.64 -2.27
N LEU A 384 -5.74 -24.27 -1.85
CA LEU A 384 -6.04 -23.75 -0.52
C LEU A 384 -6.70 -24.81 0.36
N THR A 385 -6.24 -24.91 1.60
CA THR A 385 -6.78 -25.83 2.63
C THR A 385 -7.18 -25.13 3.92
N ASP A 386 -6.58 -23.96 4.20
CA ASP A 386 -6.85 -23.11 5.37
C ASP A 386 -6.85 -21.64 4.97
N VAL A 387 -7.83 -20.87 5.45
CA VAL A 387 -8.03 -19.45 5.14
C VAL A 387 -8.60 -18.70 6.35
N GLU A 388 -8.01 -17.57 6.69
CA GLU A 388 -8.60 -16.57 7.58
C GLU A 388 -8.54 -15.17 6.94
N PHE A 389 -9.67 -14.45 6.95
CA PHE A 389 -9.69 -12.99 6.82
C PHE A 389 -9.72 -12.40 8.22
N THR A 390 -8.72 -11.58 8.56
CA THR A 390 -8.56 -11.04 9.91
C THR A 390 -8.28 -9.55 9.89
N ASP A 391 -8.80 -8.84 10.87
CA ASP A 391 -8.49 -7.44 11.10
C ASP A 391 -8.48 -7.15 12.59
N LYS A 392 -7.55 -6.31 13.03
CA LYS A 392 -7.51 -5.78 14.40
C LYS A 392 -7.37 -4.27 14.33
N LEU A 393 -8.39 -3.58 14.82
CA LEU A 393 -8.38 -2.14 14.93
C LEU A 393 -7.43 -1.70 16.05
N GLU A 394 -7.03 -0.43 15.98
CA GLU A 394 -6.35 0.26 17.08
C GLU A 394 -7.30 0.42 18.29
N ASP A 395 -6.75 0.42 19.50
CA ASP A 395 -7.51 0.43 20.77
C ASP A 395 -8.41 1.67 20.98
N VAL A 396 -8.13 2.77 20.26
CA VAL A 396 -8.92 4.00 20.18
C VAL A 396 -10.13 3.93 19.26
N LEU A 397 -10.35 2.80 18.57
CA LEU A 397 -11.48 2.58 17.67
C LEU A 397 -12.47 1.57 18.28
N ASP A 398 -13.76 1.74 18.02
CA ASP A 398 -14.80 0.71 18.27
C ASP A 398 -15.04 -0.10 16.98
N LEU A 399 -15.12 -1.43 17.07
CA LEU A 399 -15.60 -2.29 15.97
C LEU A 399 -17.12 -2.47 16.05
N GLU A 400 -17.85 -1.88 15.09
CA GLU A 400 -19.32 -1.88 15.10
C GLU A 400 -19.93 -3.01 14.28
N LYS A 401 -19.36 -3.30 13.10
CA LYS A 401 -19.93 -4.26 12.16
C LYS A 401 -18.89 -4.79 11.18
N VAL A 402 -19.02 -6.07 10.81
CA VAL A 402 -18.28 -6.69 9.70
C VAL A 402 -19.26 -7.34 8.73
N VAL A 403 -19.07 -7.13 7.43
CA VAL A 403 -19.85 -7.75 6.34
C VAL A 403 -18.89 -8.30 5.29
N VAL A 404 -18.97 -9.59 4.99
CA VAL A 404 -18.15 -10.28 3.99
C VAL A 404 -18.97 -10.55 2.73
N LYS A 405 -18.50 -10.08 1.59
CA LYS A 405 -19.15 -10.20 0.27
C LYS A 405 -18.31 -11.02 -0.70
N ASN A 406 -18.98 -11.81 -1.53
CA ASN A 406 -18.35 -12.55 -2.62
C ASN A 406 -18.00 -11.65 -3.82
N ALA A 407 -17.44 -12.25 -4.89
CA ALA A 407 -17.08 -11.55 -6.12
C ALA A 407 -18.27 -10.86 -6.84
N ASP A 408 -19.49 -11.39 -6.67
CA ASP A 408 -20.73 -10.82 -7.22
C ASP A 408 -21.32 -9.70 -6.34
N GLY A 409 -20.70 -9.41 -5.19
CA GLY A 409 -21.20 -8.45 -4.20
C GLY A 409 -22.28 -8.98 -3.25
N LYS A 410 -22.63 -10.27 -3.30
CA LYS A 410 -23.57 -10.89 -2.36
C LYS A 410 -22.91 -11.02 -0.98
N ASP A 411 -23.61 -10.62 0.08
CA ASP A 411 -23.26 -10.96 1.45
C ASP A 411 -23.25 -12.49 1.65
N ILE A 412 -22.16 -13.00 2.19
CA ILE A 412 -21.90 -14.41 2.50
C ILE A 412 -21.41 -14.63 3.94
N THR A 413 -21.51 -13.60 4.79
CA THR A 413 -20.87 -13.51 6.12
C THR A 413 -21.15 -14.72 7.01
N THR A 414 -22.37 -15.28 6.93
CA THR A 414 -22.81 -16.45 7.71
C THR A 414 -23.22 -17.65 6.84
N GLU A 415 -23.50 -17.47 5.54
CA GLU A 415 -23.88 -18.57 4.65
C GLU A 415 -22.69 -19.44 4.22
N GLN A 416 -21.52 -18.83 4.00
CA GLN A 416 -20.35 -19.51 3.44
C GLN A 416 -19.10 -19.42 4.33
N GLY A 417 -19.24 -18.96 5.57
CA GLY A 417 -18.16 -18.88 6.54
C GLY A 417 -18.66 -18.58 7.95
N THR A 418 -17.73 -18.55 8.90
CA THR A 418 -17.97 -18.27 10.32
C THR A 418 -17.26 -16.97 10.69
N LEU A 419 -18.03 -15.93 11.06
CA LEU A 419 -17.50 -14.72 11.68
C LEU A 419 -17.32 -14.93 13.19
N LYS A 420 -16.16 -14.51 13.71
CA LYS A 420 -15.87 -14.36 15.14
C LYS A 420 -15.45 -12.91 15.39
N LEU A 421 -16.03 -12.28 16.40
CA LEU A 421 -15.64 -10.96 16.88
C LEU A 421 -14.98 -11.11 18.26
N ASP A 422 -13.98 -10.27 18.52
CA ASP A 422 -13.40 -10.07 19.85
C ASP A 422 -13.50 -8.58 20.17
N GLU A 423 -14.61 -8.22 20.84
CA GLU A 423 -14.95 -6.87 21.31
C GLU A 423 -13.87 -6.29 22.24
N LYS A 424 -13.13 -7.12 22.97
CA LYS A 424 -12.07 -6.65 23.88
C LYS A 424 -10.81 -6.24 23.12
N ASN A 425 -10.57 -6.82 21.94
CA ASN A 425 -9.43 -6.53 21.09
C ASN A 425 -9.78 -5.72 19.83
N GLU A 426 -11.04 -5.30 19.67
CA GLU A 426 -11.54 -4.54 18.51
C GLU A 426 -11.19 -5.23 17.19
N SER A 427 -11.45 -6.55 17.13
CA SER A 427 -10.94 -7.40 16.04
C SER A 427 -11.94 -8.44 15.56
N PHE A 428 -11.77 -8.88 14.31
CA PHE A 428 -12.53 -9.99 13.74
C PHE A 428 -11.64 -11.05 13.11
N ASN A 429 -12.19 -12.26 13.05
CA ASN A 429 -11.69 -13.37 12.26
C ASN A 429 -12.86 -14.02 11.51
N TRP A 430 -12.79 -14.07 10.19
CA TRP A 430 -13.75 -14.75 9.34
C TRP A 430 -13.10 -15.93 8.63
N GLN A 431 -13.65 -17.11 8.87
CA GLN A 431 -13.18 -18.39 8.33
C GLN A 431 -14.20 -18.93 7.31
N PRO A 432 -13.91 -18.96 6.00
CA PRO A 432 -14.79 -19.58 5.00
C PRO A 432 -14.95 -21.08 5.23
N ASN A 433 -16.04 -21.66 4.71
CA ASN A 433 -16.26 -23.10 4.77
C ASN A 433 -15.39 -23.86 3.73
N ALA A 434 -15.17 -25.16 3.97
CA ALA A 434 -14.23 -25.97 3.19
C ALA A 434 -14.60 -26.11 1.69
N ASP A 435 -15.85 -25.90 1.30
CA ASP A 435 -16.26 -25.93 -0.11
C ASP A 435 -16.07 -24.58 -0.80
N LEU A 436 -16.21 -23.47 -0.08
CA LEU A 436 -15.83 -22.15 -0.58
C LEU A 436 -14.31 -22.07 -0.79
N VAL A 437 -13.50 -22.52 0.18
CA VAL A 437 -12.02 -22.46 0.15
C VAL A 437 -11.44 -22.98 -1.16
N LYS A 438 -11.89 -24.16 -1.61
CA LYS A 438 -11.48 -24.81 -2.88
C LYS A 438 -11.67 -23.92 -4.11
N VAL A 439 -12.66 -23.04 -4.08
CA VAL A 439 -13.05 -22.19 -5.21
C VAL A 439 -12.78 -20.71 -4.99
N MET A 440 -12.03 -20.33 -3.94
CA MET A 440 -11.51 -18.97 -3.75
C MET A 440 -10.37 -18.55 -4.70
N PRO A 441 -9.45 -19.42 -5.16
CA PRO A 441 -8.31 -19.04 -6.00
C PRO A 441 -8.71 -18.22 -7.24
N GLY A 442 -7.97 -17.14 -7.51
CA GLY A 442 -8.24 -16.20 -8.60
C GLY A 442 -9.42 -15.24 -8.37
N LYS A 443 -10.18 -15.38 -7.26
CA LYS A 443 -11.35 -14.53 -6.95
C LYS A 443 -11.04 -13.47 -5.91
N LYS A 444 -11.77 -12.37 -6.03
CA LYS A 444 -11.85 -11.28 -5.05
C LYS A 444 -13.05 -11.47 -4.12
N TYR A 445 -12.84 -11.21 -2.84
CA TYR A 445 -13.84 -11.08 -1.79
C TYR A 445 -13.68 -9.70 -1.15
N THR A 446 -14.79 -9.11 -0.68
CA THR A 446 -14.81 -7.74 -0.16
C THR A 446 -15.33 -7.75 1.27
N VAL A 447 -14.56 -7.24 2.24
CA VAL A 447 -15.00 -7.10 3.62
C VAL A 447 -15.20 -5.63 3.94
N GLU A 448 -16.41 -5.27 4.35
CA GLU A 448 -16.75 -3.94 4.87
C GLU A 448 -16.73 -4.00 6.41
N VAL A 449 -15.92 -3.15 7.03
CA VAL A 449 -15.75 -3.03 8.48
C VAL A 449 -16.18 -1.63 8.89
N THR A 450 -17.33 -1.52 9.55
CA THR A 450 -17.79 -0.25 10.14
C THR A 450 -17.15 -0.09 11.52
N ALA A 451 -16.60 1.10 11.77
CA ALA A 451 -15.90 1.44 12.99
C ALA A 451 -16.19 2.90 13.40
N LYS A 452 -15.91 3.23 14.65
CA LYS A 452 -15.93 4.61 15.19
C LYS A 452 -14.59 4.94 15.82
N VAL A 453 -14.29 6.23 16.02
CA VAL A 453 -13.26 6.65 16.97
C VAL A 453 -13.96 6.89 18.31
N LYS A 454 -13.43 6.31 19.40
CA LYS A 454 -14.00 6.40 20.75
C LYS A 454 -14.02 7.85 21.24
N ASP A 455 -15.15 8.29 21.81
CA ASP A 455 -15.35 9.69 22.26
C ASP A 455 -14.25 10.21 23.18
N ASN A 456 -13.75 9.34 24.06
CA ASN A 456 -12.73 9.64 25.06
C ASN A 456 -11.40 8.91 24.79
N ALA A 457 -11.09 8.64 23.52
CA ALA A 457 -9.83 8.03 23.09
C ALA A 457 -8.61 8.87 23.51
N ASP A 458 -7.57 8.22 24.04
CA ASP A 458 -6.22 8.81 24.08
C ASP A 458 -5.60 8.75 22.67
N LEU A 459 -5.72 9.86 21.96
CA LEU A 459 -5.18 10.01 20.61
C LEU A 459 -3.70 10.46 20.59
N GLN A 460 -3.08 10.70 21.75
CA GLN A 460 -1.78 11.37 21.88
C GLN A 460 -0.64 10.60 21.20
N LYS A 461 -0.69 9.26 21.26
CA LYS A 461 0.27 8.36 20.60
C LYS A 461 0.15 8.30 19.06
N TYR A 462 -0.95 8.82 18.48
CA TYR A 462 -1.16 8.88 17.02
C TYR A 462 -0.84 10.26 16.42
N ILE A 463 -0.44 11.25 17.22
CA ILE A 463 -0.09 12.59 16.73
C ILE A 463 1.28 12.55 16.04
N LYS A 464 1.30 12.75 14.72
CA LYS A 464 2.50 12.92 13.89
C LYS A 464 2.44 14.26 13.17
N ASN A 465 3.50 15.06 13.23
CA ASN A 465 3.58 16.37 12.55
C ASN A 465 2.33 17.25 12.76
N ASN A 466 1.85 17.33 14.02
CA ASN A 466 0.67 18.08 14.42
C ASN A 466 -0.67 17.61 13.79
N THR A 467 -0.72 16.38 13.27
CA THR A 467 -1.91 15.72 12.70
C THR A 467 -2.14 14.38 13.42
N ILE A 468 -3.38 14.04 13.73
CA ILE A 468 -3.71 12.71 14.26
C ILE A 468 -3.80 11.72 13.08
N GLU A 469 -3.04 10.63 13.14
CA GLU A 469 -3.01 9.59 12.11
C GLU A 469 -3.16 8.20 12.75
N ILE A 470 -4.39 7.72 12.87
CA ILE A 470 -4.70 6.38 13.39
C ILE A 470 -4.55 5.37 12.23
N PRO A 471 -3.54 4.48 12.23
CA PRO A 471 -3.36 3.48 11.17
C PRO A 471 -4.33 2.31 11.33
N ASN A 472 -4.52 1.54 10.26
CA ASN A 472 -5.20 0.26 10.34
C ASN A 472 -4.73 -0.73 9.25
N THR A 473 -4.43 -1.99 9.60
CA THR A 473 -3.90 -3.01 8.66
C THR A 473 -4.66 -4.32 8.80
N ALA A 474 -5.23 -4.82 7.70
CA ALA A 474 -5.91 -6.12 7.65
C ALA A 474 -4.95 -7.23 7.17
N HIS A 475 -5.28 -8.48 7.48
CA HIS A 475 -4.41 -9.65 7.31
C HIS A 475 -5.17 -10.84 6.69
N PHE A 476 -4.63 -11.36 5.59
CA PHE A 476 -5.10 -12.59 4.94
C PHE A 476 -4.13 -13.73 5.21
N LYS A 477 -4.57 -14.70 6.00
CA LYS A 477 -3.83 -15.94 6.21
C LYS A 477 -4.35 -17.00 5.25
N ALA A 478 -3.44 -17.66 4.55
CA ALA A 478 -3.75 -18.75 3.63
C ALA A 478 -2.68 -19.85 3.78
N ASN A 479 -3.09 -21.08 4.11
CA ASN A 479 -2.19 -22.21 4.36
C ASN A 479 -1.01 -21.85 5.30
N GLY A 480 -1.27 -21.03 6.33
CA GLY A 480 -0.25 -20.52 7.27
C GLY A 480 0.65 -19.38 6.77
N LYS A 481 0.55 -18.94 5.50
CA LYS A 481 1.18 -17.69 5.02
C LYS A 481 0.28 -16.50 5.32
N ASP A 482 0.77 -15.56 6.12
CA ASP A 482 0.13 -14.25 6.33
C ASP A 482 0.47 -13.27 5.20
N THR A 483 -0.50 -12.45 4.82
CA THR A 483 -0.42 -11.43 3.77
C THR A 483 -1.13 -10.16 4.26
N PRO A 484 -0.39 -9.13 4.69
CA PRO A 484 -0.98 -7.88 5.16
C PRO A 484 -1.49 -7.00 3.99
N SER A 485 -2.42 -6.10 4.30
CA SER A 485 -2.83 -5.01 3.41
C SER A 485 -1.83 -3.85 3.44
N ASN A 486 -2.05 -2.86 2.56
CA ASN A 486 -1.61 -1.49 2.82
C ASN A 486 -2.29 -0.94 4.10
N THR A 487 -1.69 0.09 4.69
CA THR A 487 -2.14 0.70 5.95
C THR A 487 -2.72 2.10 5.70
N PRO A 488 -4.01 2.23 5.37
CA PRO A 488 -4.65 3.54 5.39
C PRO A 488 -4.66 4.12 6.82
N VAL A 489 -4.66 5.44 6.92
CA VAL A 489 -4.84 6.15 8.20
C VAL A 489 -6.16 6.93 8.23
N VAL A 490 -6.77 7.06 9.40
CA VAL A 490 -7.85 8.04 9.62
C VAL A 490 -7.38 9.20 10.48
N THR A 491 -7.80 10.41 10.07
CA THR A 491 -7.54 11.65 10.80
C THR A 491 -8.83 12.16 11.41
N PRO A 492 -9.08 11.96 12.72
CA PRO A 492 -10.18 12.64 13.39
C PRO A 492 -9.96 14.15 13.34
N LYS A 493 -11.08 14.89 13.26
CA LYS A 493 -11.10 16.36 13.20
C LYS A 493 -10.30 16.99 14.35
N VAL A 494 -9.50 17.99 14.01
CA VAL A 494 -8.74 18.77 14.98
C VAL A 494 -9.65 19.80 15.66
N GLU A 495 -9.52 19.89 16.97
CA GLU A 495 -10.18 20.84 17.88
C GLU A 495 -9.08 21.67 18.53
N GLU A 496 -9.03 22.97 18.24
CA GLU A 496 -8.07 23.88 18.87
C GLU A 496 -8.52 24.26 20.30
N PRO A 497 -7.58 24.49 21.23
CA PRO A 497 -7.89 24.90 22.60
C PRO A 497 -8.59 26.26 22.66
N LYS A 498 -9.47 26.47 23.65
CA LYS A 498 -10.23 27.72 23.84
C LYS A 498 -10.39 28.06 25.32
N THR A 499 -10.52 29.35 25.58
CA THR A 499 -10.48 29.94 26.91
C THR A 499 -11.58 30.98 27.08
N HIS A 500 -12.14 31.08 28.29
CA HIS A 500 -13.07 32.14 28.68
C HIS A 500 -12.99 32.38 30.19
N LYS A 501 -13.21 33.61 30.62
CA LYS A 501 -13.31 34.05 32.01
C LYS A 501 -14.53 34.95 32.16
N GLY A 502 -15.27 34.76 33.23
CA GLY A 502 -16.43 35.61 33.55
C GLY A 502 -16.55 35.82 35.05
N ILE A 503 -16.96 37.02 35.45
CA ILE A 503 -17.25 37.38 36.84
C ILE A 503 -18.61 36.79 37.19
N VAL A 504 -18.74 36.11 38.33
CA VAL A 504 -20.00 35.54 38.80
C VAL A 504 -20.99 36.66 39.09
N LYS A 505 -22.13 36.66 38.38
CA LYS A 505 -23.11 37.77 38.40
C LYS A 505 -23.77 37.99 39.76
N ASN A 506 -23.80 36.95 40.61
CA ASN A 506 -24.32 37.00 41.97
C ASN A 506 -23.43 36.15 42.91
N PRO A 507 -22.35 36.72 43.47
CA PRO A 507 -21.44 36.01 44.37
C PRO A 507 -22.13 35.40 45.60
N ALA A 508 -23.29 35.91 46.01
CA ALA A 508 -24.09 35.33 47.10
C ALA A 508 -24.55 33.88 46.83
N ASP A 509 -24.68 33.47 45.56
CA ASP A 509 -24.97 32.07 45.19
C ASP A 509 -23.77 31.14 45.46
N TRP A 510 -22.56 31.70 45.56
CA TRP A 510 -21.29 31.02 45.84
C TRP A 510 -20.86 31.13 47.31
N THR A 511 -21.36 32.11 48.08
CA THR A 511 -21.15 32.21 49.55
C THR A 511 -21.49 30.92 50.29
N LYS A 512 -22.48 30.13 49.83
CA LYS A 512 -22.82 28.83 50.44
C LYS A 512 -21.78 27.72 50.20
N PHE A 513 -20.89 27.89 49.22
CA PHE A 513 -19.87 26.94 48.81
C PHE A 513 -18.48 27.30 49.36
N PHE A 514 -18.09 28.57 49.23
CA PHE A 514 -16.76 29.03 49.60
C PHE A 514 -16.73 29.76 50.95
N GLY A 515 -17.89 30.16 51.47
CA GLY A 515 -18.02 30.82 52.78
C GLY A 515 -17.85 32.33 52.77
N ASN A 516 -17.46 32.92 51.63
CA ASN A 516 -17.18 34.35 51.46
C ASN A 516 -18.38 35.21 51.87
N LYS A 517 -18.27 35.82 53.06
CA LYS A 517 -19.02 36.98 53.51
C LYS A 517 -18.07 38.16 53.64
N SER A 518 -18.61 39.37 53.54
CA SER A 518 -17.95 40.58 54.03
C SER A 518 -17.88 40.55 55.57
N GLU A 519 -16.81 39.98 56.12
CA GLU A 519 -16.45 40.07 57.54
C GLU A 519 -14.94 40.39 57.65
N THR A 520 -14.61 41.47 58.36
CA THR A 520 -13.24 41.99 58.48
C THR A 520 -12.37 41.09 59.35
N SER A 521 -11.37 40.43 58.76
CA SER A 521 -10.31 39.76 59.53
C SER A 521 -9.09 40.68 59.64
N SER A 522 -8.71 41.04 60.87
CA SER A 522 -7.61 41.96 61.16
C SER A 522 -6.38 41.22 61.68
N GLY A 523 -5.28 41.29 60.91
CA GLY A 523 -3.92 41.05 61.43
C GLY A 523 -3.34 39.66 61.18
N GLN A 524 -2.38 39.60 60.27
CA GLN A 524 -1.19 38.75 60.34
C GLN A 524 -0.01 39.59 59.85
N ASP A 525 1.13 39.51 60.54
CA ASP A 525 2.31 40.34 60.24
C ASP A 525 3.04 39.85 58.98
N SER A 526 3.59 40.79 58.20
CA SER A 526 4.26 40.51 56.92
C SER A 526 5.78 40.35 57.08
N ASP A 527 6.25 39.11 56.90
CA ASP A 527 7.68 38.77 56.84
C ASP A 527 8.03 38.15 55.46
N GLY A 528 8.68 38.92 54.56
CA GLY A 528 9.66 38.28 53.67
C GLY A 528 9.68 38.50 52.14
N ASP A 529 8.85 39.37 51.53
CA ASP A 529 8.96 39.84 50.11
C ASP A 529 9.43 38.77 49.08
N GLY A 530 8.52 37.90 48.65
CA GLY A 530 8.77 36.85 47.66
C GLY A 530 8.73 37.27 46.18
N ALA A 531 8.61 38.57 45.89
CA ALA A 531 8.12 39.09 44.60
C ALA A 531 8.76 38.49 43.34
N LEU A 532 7.91 38.30 42.32
CA LEU A 532 8.27 38.02 40.91
C LEU A 532 9.61 38.68 40.53
N PRO A 533 10.65 37.91 40.14
CA PRO A 533 11.97 38.48 39.89
C PRO A 533 11.89 39.63 38.89
N LYS A 534 12.51 40.77 39.23
CA LYS A 534 12.41 42.04 38.47
C LYS A 534 12.86 41.95 37.00
N THR A 535 13.43 40.82 36.58
CA THR A 535 13.71 40.46 35.18
C THR A 535 12.47 39.97 34.40
N TYR A 536 11.49 39.33 35.04
CA TYR A 536 10.23 38.89 34.41
C TYR A 536 9.27 40.08 34.23
N GLN A 537 9.03 40.85 35.29
CA GLN A 537 8.24 42.10 35.24
C GLN A 537 8.76 43.03 34.13
N LYS A 538 10.08 43.23 34.07
CA LYS A 538 10.73 44.05 33.05
C LYS A 538 10.81 43.41 31.66
N ALA A 539 10.59 42.12 31.53
CA ALA A 539 10.41 41.48 30.22
C ALA A 539 9.00 41.75 29.68
N GLN A 540 7.98 41.77 30.54
CA GLN A 540 6.60 42.12 30.17
C GLN A 540 6.52 43.58 29.66
N GLU A 541 7.28 44.52 30.23
CA GLU A 541 7.42 45.91 29.72
C GLU A 541 7.89 46.01 28.24
N TYR A 542 8.54 44.97 27.71
CA TYR A 542 9.18 44.99 26.39
C TYR A 542 8.44 44.18 25.32
N VAL A 543 7.45 43.37 25.70
CA VAL A 543 6.63 42.59 24.75
C VAL A 543 5.17 43.04 24.76
N LYS A 544 4.51 42.91 23.61
CA LYS A 544 3.05 42.96 23.48
C LYS A 544 2.57 41.69 22.79
N VAL A 545 1.67 40.97 23.45
CA VAL A 545 1.04 39.76 22.92
C VAL A 545 -0.06 40.17 21.93
N ASP A 546 -0.11 39.54 20.77
CA ASP A 546 -1.29 39.57 19.91
C ASP A 546 -2.39 38.67 20.50
N PRO A 547 -3.55 39.21 20.90
CA PRO A 547 -4.56 38.45 21.66
C PRO A 547 -5.32 37.41 20.81
N ASN A 548 -5.16 37.41 19.48
CA ASN A 548 -5.80 36.44 18.60
C ASN A 548 -4.89 35.26 18.23
N THR A 549 -3.58 35.38 18.48
CA THR A 549 -2.57 34.41 18.01
C THR A 549 -1.53 34.00 19.07
N GLY A 550 -1.47 34.71 20.21
CA GLY A 550 -0.45 34.49 21.25
C GLY A 550 0.97 34.92 20.85
N ILE A 551 1.16 35.44 19.63
CA ILE A 551 2.47 35.82 19.11
C ILE A 551 2.94 37.12 19.77
N TRP A 552 4.17 37.13 20.26
CA TRP A 552 4.77 38.33 20.86
C TRP A 552 5.32 39.27 19.80
N SER A 553 5.29 40.56 20.13
CA SER A 553 5.79 41.68 19.35
C SER A 553 6.43 42.71 20.29
N LYS A 554 7.11 43.73 19.79
CA LYS A 554 7.68 44.79 20.64
C LYS A 554 6.56 45.60 21.30
N ALA A 555 6.70 45.91 22.60
CA ALA A 555 5.73 46.75 23.30
C ALA A 555 5.60 48.17 22.71
N ASN A 556 6.69 48.73 22.17
CA ASN A 556 6.71 50.02 21.47
C ASN A 556 8.06 50.23 20.74
N ASP A 557 8.14 51.27 19.89
CA ASP A 557 9.31 51.60 19.06
C ASP A 557 10.60 51.93 19.84
N LYS A 558 10.52 52.17 21.16
CA LYS A 558 11.69 52.44 22.01
C LYS A 558 12.36 51.16 22.52
N VAL A 559 11.75 49.99 22.27
CA VAL A 559 12.31 48.68 22.62
C VAL A 559 13.31 48.24 21.53
N THR A 560 14.58 48.07 21.87
CA THR A 560 15.58 47.55 20.92
C THR A 560 15.31 46.08 20.58
N ASP A 561 15.84 45.59 19.46
CA ASP A 561 15.72 44.17 19.09
C ASP A 561 16.36 43.24 20.12
N GLU A 562 17.39 43.72 20.83
CA GLU A 562 18.08 42.99 21.89
C GLU A 562 17.27 42.97 23.20
N GLN A 563 16.63 44.08 23.60
CA GLN A 563 15.70 44.11 24.72
C GLN A 563 14.50 43.19 24.47
N TYR A 564 13.96 43.21 23.25
CA TYR A 564 12.87 42.36 22.84
C TYR A 564 13.26 40.87 22.83
N ALA A 565 14.40 40.52 22.21
CA ALA A 565 14.87 39.14 22.17
C ALA A 565 15.20 38.57 23.56
N GLU A 566 15.80 39.37 24.45
CA GLU A 566 16.09 38.92 25.82
C GLU A 566 14.81 38.79 26.66
N ALA A 567 13.81 39.67 26.47
CA ALA A 567 12.50 39.56 27.11
C ALA A 567 11.74 38.29 26.67
N VAL A 568 11.68 38.02 25.35
CA VAL A 568 11.11 36.79 24.79
C VAL A 568 11.79 35.54 25.40
N LYS A 569 13.11 35.58 25.54
CA LYS A 569 13.95 34.48 26.09
C LYS A 569 13.86 34.31 27.62
N ILE A 570 13.34 35.31 28.33
CA ILE A 570 12.96 35.20 29.75
C ILE A 570 11.56 34.57 29.86
N LEU A 571 10.58 35.13 29.16
CA LEU A 571 9.18 34.72 29.25
C LEU A 571 8.90 33.34 28.65
N GLN A 572 9.71 32.86 27.69
CA GLN A 572 9.65 31.48 27.17
C GLN A 572 10.12 30.40 28.16
N LYS A 573 10.56 30.76 29.37
CA LYS A 573 10.94 29.80 30.41
C LYS A 573 9.82 29.66 31.43
N PRO A 574 9.39 28.44 31.79
CA PRO A 574 8.39 28.24 32.83
C PRO A 574 8.90 28.81 34.15
N PHE A 575 8.10 29.68 34.77
CA PHE A 575 8.46 30.27 36.06
C PHE A 575 8.67 29.17 37.10
N SER A 576 9.86 29.18 37.72
CA SER A 576 10.29 28.17 38.67
C SER A 576 10.75 28.90 39.93
N ASN A 577 9.88 28.95 40.96
CA ASN A 577 10.19 29.62 42.21
C ASN A 577 11.46 29.02 42.85
N PRO A 578 12.54 29.79 43.08
CA PRO A 578 13.80 29.29 43.65
C PRO A 578 13.66 28.65 45.04
N ASN A 579 12.60 28.97 45.79
CA ASN A 579 12.35 28.46 47.14
C ASN A 579 11.64 27.09 47.17
N ALA A 580 11.45 26.40 46.03
CA ALA A 580 10.77 25.11 45.91
C ALA A 580 11.48 23.89 46.57
N GLY A 581 12.35 24.13 47.56
CA GLY A 581 13.15 23.14 48.27
C GLY A 581 13.01 23.15 49.80
N LYS A 582 11.97 23.80 50.35
CA LYS A 582 11.60 23.70 51.77
C LYS A 582 10.16 23.21 51.92
N GLU A 583 9.98 22.20 52.76
CA GLU A 583 8.66 21.70 53.15
C GLU A 583 7.97 22.73 54.06
N ALA A 584 7.04 23.50 53.50
CA ALA A 584 6.00 24.14 54.30
C ALA A 584 5.07 23.03 54.79
N THR A 585 5.15 22.68 56.07
CA THR A 585 4.23 21.73 56.71
C THR A 585 2.80 22.23 56.59
N SER A 586 1.83 21.38 56.23
CA SER A 586 0.45 21.83 56.06
C SER A 586 -0.12 22.39 57.37
N SER A 587 -0.44 23.68 57.35
CA SER A 587 -1.52 24.22 58.16
C SER A 587 -2.81 23.95 57.37
N ASP A 588 -3.65 23.03 57.85
CA ASP A 588 -4.85 22.62 57.14
C ASP A 588 -5.86 23.77 57.03
N VAL A 589 -5.83 24.51 55.92
CA VAL A 589 -6.89 25.44 55.54
C VAL A 589 -8.13 24.61 55.25
N ALA A 590 -9.04 24.53 56.22
CA ALA A 590 -10.25 23.73 56.16
C ALA A 590 -11.27 24.33 55.18
N THR A 591 -11.00 24.21 53.88
CA THR A 591 -11.85 24.70 52.80
C THR A 591 -13.22 24.01 52.87
N LYS A 592 -14.30 24.81 52.95
CA LYS A 592 -15.69 24.34 52.85
C LYS A 592 -16.12 23.93 51.43
N ALA A 593 -15.17 23.87 50.50
CA ALA A 593 -15.39 23.63 49.08
C ALA A 593 -16.32 22.42 48.84
N PRO A 594 -17.33 22.53 47.97
CA PRO A 594 -18.32 21.49 47.79
C PRO A 594 -17.71 20.23 47.19
N THR A 595 -17.99 19.10 47.83
CA THR A 595 -17.58 17.75 47.39
C THR A 595 -18.71 16.98 46.71
N SER A 596 -19.94 17.51 46.69
CA SER A 596 -21.07 16.90 45.98
C SER A 596 -21.04 17.24 44.48
N LYS A 597 -21.44 16.28 43.66
CA LYS A 597 -21.46 16.43 42.20
C LYS A 597 -22.54 17.41 41.74
N GLU A 598 -23.60 17.52 42.53
CA GLU A 598 -24.74 18.41 42.32
C GLU A 598 -24.37 19.88 42.57
N ASP A 599 -23.62 20.16 43.64
CA ASP A 599 -23.15 21.51 43.96
C ASP A 599 -22.08 21.99 42.97
N LEU A 600 -21.15 21.11 42.58
CA LEU A 600 -20.16 21.39 41.54
C LEU A 600 -20.82 21.66 40.16
N LYS A 601 -21.92 20.95 39.85
CA LYS A 601 -22.76 21.25 38.68
C LYS A 601 -23.45 22.61 38.76
N GLN A 602 -23.82 23.07 39.96
CA GLN A 602 -24.35 24.43 40.13
C GLN A 602 -23.26 25.51 39.94
N ILE A 603 -22.01 25.23 40.33
CA ILE A 603 -20.88 26.15 40.11
C ILE A 603 -20.60 26.35 38.61
N ILE A 604 -20.47 25.27 37.83
CA ILE A 604 -20.19 25.37 36.38
C ILE A 604 -21.37 25.90 35.54
N SER A 605 -22.55 26.07 36.15
CA SER A 605 -23.74 26.68 35.53
C SER A 605 -24.09 28.06 36.09
N ALA A 606 -23.18 28.67 36.86
CA ALA A 606 -23.31 30.04 37.33
C ALA A 606 -23.40 31.03 36.15
N SER A 607 -24.29 32.02 36.25
CA SER A 607 -24.37 33.11 35.27
C SER A 607 -23.21 34.09 35.47
N THR A 608 -22.45 34.35 34.41
CA THR A 608 -21.31 35.28 34.42
C THR A 608 -21.60 36.59 33.68
N VAL A 609 -20.72 37.59 33.89
CA VAL A 609 -20.64 38.85 33.16
C VAL A 609 -19.17 39.24 32.93
N ASP A 610 -18.86 39.96 31.85
CA ASP A 610 -17.49 40.43 31.58
C ASP A 610 -17.11 41.66 32.42
N ASN A 611 -18.10 42.40 32.93
CA ASN A 611 -17.89 43.59 33.74
C ASN A 611 -18.90 43.67 34.89
N ASN A 612 -18.45 44.10 36.09
CA ASN A 612 -19.34 44.37 37.23
C ASN A 612 -18.95 45.65 38.00
N GLN A 613 -19.73 45.95 39.05
CA GLN A 613 -19.37 46.94 40.07
C GLN A 613 -19.36 46.25 41.44
N ALA A 614 -18.38 46.59 42.28
CA ALA A 614 -18.24 46.05 43.62
C ALA A 614 -17.62 47.07 44.58
N SER A 615 -17.89 46.95 45.88
CA SER A 615 -17.37 47.82 46.94
C SER A 615 -16.17 47.16 47.62
N ARG A 616 -15.37 47.91 48.40
CA ARG A 616 -14.30 47.32 49.20
C ARG A 616 -14.89 46.31 50.21
N GLY A 617 -14.36 45.09 50.24
CA GLY A 617 -14.88 43.97 51.04
C GLY A 617 -15.98 43.13 50.36
N ASP A 618 -16.56 43.57 49.24
CA ASP A 618 -17.50 42.73 48.47
C ASP A 618 -16.77 41.54 47.80
N ALA A 619 -17.51 40.46 47.56
CA ALA A 619 -16.99 39.29 46.87
C ALA A 619 -16.96 39.52 45.35
N VAL A 620 -15.89 39.05 44.70
CA VAL A 620 -15.66 39.13 43.26
C VAL A 620 -15.18 37.76 42.80
N ASP A 621 -16.13 36.83 42.67
CA ASP A 621 -15.83 35.45 42.29
C ASP A 621 -15.75 35.32 40.76
N TYR A 622 -14.89 34.44 40.26
CA TYR A 622 -14.68 34.21 38.83
C TYR A 622 -14.91 32.74 38.46
N LEU A 623 -15.48 32.52 37.28
CA LEU A 623 -15.54 31.21 36.64
C LEU A 623 -14.75 31.24 35.33
N LEU A 624 -13.68 30.44 35.28
CA LEU A 624 -12.89 30.23 34.07
C LEU A 624 -13.32 28.92 33.41
N THR A 625 -13.30 28.90 32.08
CA THR A 625 -13.64 27.75 31.25
C THR A 625 -12.52 27.49 30.25
N PHE A 626 -12.03 26.25 30.23
CA PHE A 626 -10.90 25.80 29.44
C PHE A 626 -11.31 24.59 28.59
N ASP A 627 -11.44 24.79 27.28
CA ASP A 627 -11.64 23.75 26.28
C ASP A 627 -10.25 23.31 25.81
N ILE A 628 -9.82 22.08 26.12
CA ILE A 628 -8.40 21.70 26.01
C ILE A 628 -7.98 21.34 24.56
N GLY A 629 -8.93 20.95 23.71
CA GLY A 629 -8.66 20.57 22.31
C GLY A 629 -7.86 19.27 22.15
N ASN A 630 -7.37 19.00 20.93
CA ASN A 630 -6.55 17.83 20.59
C ASN A 630 -5.39 18.11 19.62
N SER A 631 -5.13 19.39 19.29
CA SER A 631 -4.16 19.75 18.24
C SER A 631 -2.70 19.50 18.61
N GLN A 632 -2.38 19.19 19.87
CA GLN A 632 -1.01 19.08 20.39
C GLN A 632 -0.73 17.76 21.11
N ASN A 633 0.53 17.30 21.01
CA ASN A 633 1.03 16.20 21.84
C ASN A 633 1.29 16.71 23.27
N MET A 634 0.33 16.52 24.19
CA MET A 634 0.27 17.10 25.52
C MET A 634 1.26 16.45 26.50
N LYS A 635 2.27 17.21 26.93
CA LYS A 635 3.29 16.85 27.93
C LYS A 635 3.20 17.69 29.20
N SER A 636 2.60 18.87 29.11
CA SER A 636 2.15 19.67 30.26
C SER A 636 0.81 20.33 29.95
N LEU A 637 -0.04 20.41 30.96
CA LEU A 637 -1.22 21.26 31.02
C LEU A 637 -1.14 22.03 32.34
N VAL A 638 -1.14 23.35 32.25
CA VAL A 638 -1.15 24.27 33.39
C VAL A 638 -2.34 25.21 33.24
N LEU A 639 -3.08 25.43 34.32
CA LEU A 639 -4.13 26.45 34.42
C LEU A 639 -3.71 27.41 35.53
N SER A 640 -3.74 28.71 35.30
CA SER A 640 -3.29 29.72 36.26
C SER A 640 -4.08 31.01 36.16
N ASP A 641 -4.01 31.81 37.22
CA ASP A 641 -4.62 33.14 37.29
C ASP A 641 -3.80 33.99 38.27
N ASP A 642 -3.66 35.27 37.97
CA ASP A 642 -2.78 36.22 38.66
C ASP A 642 -3.65 37.44 38.98
N LEU A 643 -4.30 37.42 40.16
CA LEU A 643 -5.31 38.42 40.48
C LEU A 643 -4.63 39.73 40.88
N GLU A 644 -5.18 40.85 40.41
CA GLU A 644 -4.69 42.18 40.79
C GLU A 644 -4.61 42.33 42.32
N ASN A 645 -3.48 42.83 42.83
CA ASN A 645 -3.11 42.90 44.26
C ASN A 645 -4.14 43.57 45.20
N VAL A 646 -5.14 44.25 44.65
CA VAL A 646 -6.29 44.85 45.33
C VAL A 646 -7.40 43.84 45.66
N LEU A 647 -7.34 42.64 45.09
CA LEU A 647 -8.18 41.48 45.38
C LEU A 647 -7.53 40.60 46.46
N ASP A 648 -8.28 39.63 46.96
CA ASP A 648 -7.97 38.77 48.10
C ASP A 648 -8.50 37.35 47.82
N LEU A 649 -7.62 36.42 47.47
CA LEU A 649 -7.89 35.08 46.99
C LEU A 649 -8.30 34.14 48.13
N LYS A 650 -9.55 33.63 48.09
CA LYS A 650 -10.12 32.79 49.16
C LYS A 650 -10.22 31.31 48.82
N ASN A 651 -10.37 30.96 47.54
CA ASN A 651 -10.45 29.56 47.12
C ASN A 651 -10.21 29.37 45.63
N VAL A 652 -9.73 28.18 45.26
CA VAL A 652 -9.61 27.72 43.87
C VAL A 652 -10.01 26.25 43.80
N VAL A 653 -10.97 25.92 42.93
CA VAL A 653 -11.41 24.54 42.67
C VAL A 653 -11.44 24.26 41.18
N ILE A 654 -10.78 23.19 40.75
CA ILE A 654 -10.76 22.72 39.36
C ILE A 654 -11.81 21.61 39.20
N ILE A 655 -12.70 21.76 38.23
CA ILE A 655 -13.88 20.91 38.00
C ILE A 655 -13.87 20.41 36.55
N ASP A 656 -14.22 19.15 36.31
CA ASP A 656 -14.41 18.63 34.95
C ASP A 656 -15.82 18.88 34.39
N SER A 657 -16.00 18.60 33.10
CA SER A 657 -17.28 18.72 32.38
C SER A 657 -18.42 17.87 32.95
N ASP A 658 -18.11 16.80 33.69
CA ASP A 658 -19.11 15.95 34.30
C ASP A 658 -19.55 16.46 35.68
N GLY A 659 -18.85 17.44 36.24
CA GLY A 659 -19.07 18.01 37.57
C GLY A 659 -18.29 17.31 38.69
N ASN A 660 -17.19 16.61 38.38
CA ASN A 660 -16.29 16.07 39.41
C ASN A 660 -15.21 17.11 39.78
N ASN A 661 -14.80 17.16 41.04
CA ASN A 661 -13.65 17.96 41.48
C ASN A 661 -12.35 17.21 41.12
N VAL A 662 -11.56 17.78 40.21
CA VAL A 662 -10.30 17.21 39.70
C VAL A 662 -9.07 17.97 40.20
N THR A 663 -9.22 18.84 41.21
CA THR A 663 -8.12 19.61 41.81
C THR A 663 -6.93 18.73 42.22
N ASN A 664 -7.21 17.55 42.79
CA ASN A 664 -6.18 16.58 43.22
C ASN A 664 -5.62 15.72 42.08
N GLU A 665 -6.14 15.84 40.85
CA GLU A 665 -5.56 15.21 39.65
C GLU A 665 -4.43 16.05 39.04
N GLY A 666 -4.10 17.18 39.68
CA GLY A 666 -2.91 17.98 39.46
C GLY A 666 -2.32 18.47 40.77
N LYS A 667 -1.25 19.27 40.67
CA LYS A 667 -0.68 20.04 41.77
C LYS A 667 -1.23 21.46 41.71
N LEU A 668 -2.12 21.82 42.62
CA LEU A 668 -2.46 23.22 42.91
C LEU A 668 -1.37 23.87 43.78
N VAL A 669 -1.07 25.13 43.50
CA VAL A 669 -0.29 26.05 44.31
C VAL A 669 -1.03 27.39 44.31
N THR A 670 -1.12 28.05 45.46
CA THR A 670 -1.61 29.44 45.61
C THR A 670 -0.51 30.32 46.19
N SER A 671 -0.58 31.62 45.95
CA SER A 671 0.25 32.63 46.60
C SER A 671 -0.65 33.72 47.19
N ASP A 672 -0.61 33.88 48.51
CA ASP A 672 -1.31 34.96 49.22
C ASP A 672 -0.51 36.29 49.13
N GLU A 673 0.76 36.24 48.71
CA GLU A 673 1.60 37.42 48.45
C GLU A 673 1.34 38.02 47.06
N ASP A 674 1.21 37.17 46.04
CA ASP A 674 0.95 37.57 44.64
C ASP A 674 -0.55 37.48 44.26
N GLU A 675 -1.43 37.08 45.19
CA GLU A 675 -2.87 36.84 44.98
C GLU A 675 -3.18 35.89 43.80
N SER A 676 -2.35 34.87 43.60
CA SER A 676 -2.33 34.06 42.38
C SER A 676 -2.50 32.56 42.63
N PHE A 677 -2.81 31.80 41.57
CA PHE A 677 -2.72 30.34 41.61
C PHE A 677 -2.11 29.74 40.35
N THR A 678 -1.62 28.51 40.49
CA THR A 678 -1.19 27.65 39.40
C THR A 678 -1.58 26.20 39.69
N TRP A 679 -2.31 25.57 38.78
CA TRP A 679 -2.64 24.15 38.80
C TRP A 679 -1.95 23.45 37.63
N THR A 680 -1.11 22.45 37.91
CA THR A 680 -0.43 21.63 36.89
C THR A 680 -0.99 20.22 36.89
N ALA A 681 -1.53 19.73 35.78
CA ALA A 681 -2.07 18.37 35.68
C ALA A 681 -0.99 17.29 35.90
N ASN A 682 -1.30 16.26 36.71
CA ASN A 682 -0.38 15.14 36.95
C ASN A 682 -0.30 14.20 35.73
N ASP A 683 -1.40 14.07 34.99
CA ASP A 683 -1.49 13.42 33.68
C ASP A 683 -2.20 14.36 32.70
N PRO A 684 -1.46 15.17 31.92
CA PRO A 684 -2.04 16.08 30.93
C PRO A 684 -2.83 15.37 29.82
N ALA A 685 -2.43 14.16 29.42
CA ALA A 685 -3.04 13.45 28.29
C ALA A 685 -4.52 13.12 28.56
N LYS A 686 -4.84 12.76 29.80
CA LYS A 686 -6.22 12.52 30.29
C LYS A 686 -7.19 13.67 30.02
N PHE A 687 -6.69 14.91 29.94
CA PHE A 687 -7.51 16.11 29.75
C PHE A 687 -7.64 16.54 28.27
N SER A 688 -6.98 15.84 27.34
CA SER A 688 -7.17 16.02 25.90
C SER A 688 -8.67 15.89 25.54
N ARG A 689 -9.20 16.84 24.76
CA ARG A 689 -10.62 16.99 24.38
C ARG A 689 -11.61 17.16 25.54
N LYS A 690 -11.14 17.39 26.77
CA LYS A 690 -12.01 17.70 27.90
C LYS A 690 -12.28 19.20 27.98
N LYS A 691 -13.33 19.54 28.72
CA LYS A 691 -13.56 20.88 29.24
C LYS A 691 -13.31 20.86 30.74
N LEU A 692 -12.42 21.75 31.18
CA LEU A 692 -12.17 22.03 32.59
C LEU A 692 -12.75 23.40 32.93
N TYR A 693 -13.16 23.55 34.19
CA TYR A 693 -13.58 24.80 34.78
C TYR A 693 -12.70 25.09 35.98
N VAL A 694 -12.41 26.36 36.24
CA VAL A 694 -11.80 26.78 37.50
C VAL A 694 -12.69 27.81 38.16
N ALA A 695 -13.18 27.48 39.36
CA ALA A 695 -13.95 28.37 40.20
C ALA A 695 -12.99 29.05 41.19
N ILE A 696 -12.93 30.38 41.11
CA ILE A 696 -12.09 31.23 41.96
C ILE A 696 -13.01 32.05 42.86
N ALA A 697 -12.83 31.95 44.17
CA ALA A 697 -13.55 32.78 45.12
C ALA A 697 -12.63 33.89 45.63
N SER A 698 -13.05 35.16 45.57
CA SER A 698 -12.20 36.30 45.99
C SER A 698 -13.01 37.47 46.57
N ASN A 699 -12.33 38.43 47.20
CA ASN A 699 -12.91 39.68 47.69
C ASN A 699 -12.06 40.88 47.26
N ILE A 700 -12.63 42.09 47.14
CA ILE A 700 -11.82 43.32 47.12
C ILE A 700 -11.28 43.55 48.54
N LYS A 701 -9.96 43.73 48.72
CA LYS A 701 -9.37 44.02 50.04
C LYS A 701 -10.00 45.28 50.64
N PRO A 702 -10.44 45.28 51.92
CA PRO A 702 -11.10 46.43 52.55
C PRO A 702 -10.32 47.76 52.44
N ASN A 703 -8.98 47.68 52.42
CA ASN A 703 -8.09 48.83 52.37
C ASN A 703 -7.41 49.07 51.01
N ALA A 704 -7.79 48.34 49.95
CA ALA A 704 -7.17 48.40 48.62
C ALA A 704 -7.04 49.82 48.06
N ASP A 705 -5.83 50.32 47.81
CA ASP A 705 -5.67 51.51 46.96
C ASP A 705 -5.93 51.11 45.51
N VAL A 706 -7.09 51.50 44.99
CA VAL A 706 -7.46 51.26 43.58
C VAL A 706 -7.23 52.49 42.71
N SER A 707 -6.60 53.55 43.22
CA SER A 707 -6.47 54.82 42.49
C SER A 707 -5.47 54.78 41.31
N SER A 708 -4.75 53.67 41.16
CA SER A 708 -3.96 53.29 39.98
C SER A 708 -4.80 52.76 38.82
N TYR A 709 -5.99 52.20 39.09
CA TYR A 709 -6.95 51.75 38.09
C TYR A 709 -7.90 52.90 37.81
N ASP A 710 -8.04 53.30 36.55
CA ASP A 710 -8.90 54.42 36.19
C ASP A 710 -10.37 53.98 36.07
N ASN A 711 -11.17 54.73 35.31
CA ASN A 711 -12.58 54.42 35.08
C ASN A 711 -12.83 53.08 34.34
N SER A 712 -11.79 52.44 33.79
CA SER A 712 -11.81 51.07 33.28
C SER A 712 -12.04 50.00 34.36
N GLY A 713 -11.69 50.27 35.63
CA GLY A 713 -11.79 49.31 36.73
C GLY A 713 -10.63 48.31 36.80
N ILE A 714 -10.69 47.43 37.78
CA ILE A 714 -9.68 46.39 38.07
C ILE A 714 -9.77 45.31 36.98
N PRO A 715 -8.78 45.15 36.09
CA PRO A 715 -8.78 44.09 35.08
C PRO A 715 -8.46 42.73 35.70
N ASN A 716 -8.80 41.64 35.04
CA ASN A 716 -8.36 40.30 35.46
C ASN A 716 -8.36 39.30 34.28
N THR A 717 -7.31 38.47 34.16
CA THR A 717 -7.10 37.56 33.00
C THR A 717 -6.53 36.21 33.46
N GLY A 718 -7.22 35.11 33.12
CA GLY A 718 -6.74 33.75 33.39
C GLY A 718 -5.91 33.20 32.24
N HIS A 719 -5.15 32.13 32.49
CA HIS A 719 -4.21 31.56 31.54
C HIS A 719 -4.29 30.03 31.50
N MET A 720 -4.13 29.46 30.31
CA MET A 720 -3.93 28.02 30.08
C MET A 720 -2.67 27.81 29.26
N GLN A 721 -1.76 26.97 29.75
CA GLN A 721 -0.53 26.64 29.05
C GLN A 721 -0.49 25.16 28.70
N ILE A 722 -0.42 24.86 27.40
CA ILE A 722 -0.22 23.50 26.88
C ILE A 722 1.19 23.43 26.32
N ASN A 723 2.03 22.54 26.86
CA ASN A 723 3.46 22.44 26.52
C ASN A 723 4.29 23.74 26.71
N GLY A 724 3.78 24.71 27.48
CA GLY A 724 4.38 26.04 27.63
C GLY A 724 4.00 27.04 26.52
N GLN A 725 3.13 26.67 25.58
CA GLN A 725 2.41 27.64 24.75
C GLN A 725 1.21 28.16 25.55
N ASP A 726 1.15 29.47 25.75
CA ASP A 726 0.13 30.16 26.53
C ASP A 726 -1.08 30.59 25.68
N THR A 727 -2.27 30.36 26.23
CA THR A 727 -3.55 30.82 25.71
C THR A 727 -4.28 31.57 26.84
N PRO A 728 -4.31 32.91 26.84
CA PRO A 728 -5.03 33.69 27.86
C PRO A 728 -6.55 33.59 27.66
N THR A 729 -7.32 33.92 28.69
CA THR A 729 -8.77 34.18 28.58
C THR A 729 -9.04 35.57 27.99
N ASN A 730 -10.30 35.90 27.77
CA ASN A 730 -10.69 37.32 27.73
C ASN A 730 -10.36 38.01 29.06
N VAL A 731 -10.14 39.33 29.00
CA VAL A 731 -10.05 40.20 30.18
C VAL A 731 -11.48 40.47 30.69
N VAL A 732 -11.65 40.53 32.01
CA VAL A 732 -12.88 40.99 32.68
C VAL A 732 -12.55 42.15 33.62
N HIS A 733 -13.50 43.05 33.90
CA HIS A 733 -13.23 44.24 34.73
C HIS A 733 -14.22 44.44 35.89
N THR A 734 -13.68 44.83 37.05
CA THR A 734 -14.46 45.18 38.24
C THR A 734 -14.26 46.66 38.59
N THR A 735 -15.30 47.46 38.41
CA THR A 735 -15.27 48.90 38.77
C THR A 735 -15.58 49.08 40.26
N LEU A 736 -14.80 49.93 40.97
CA LEU A 736 -15.07 50.20 42.39
C LEU A 736 -16.28 51.13 42.55
N ASN A 737 -17.21 50.72 43.42
CA ASN A 737 -18.28 51.56 43.93
C ASN A 737 -17.81 52.31 45.20
N GLY A 738 -17.16 53.47 45.03
CA GLY A 738 -16.66 54.31 46.13
C GLY A 738 -15.61 55.34 45.70
N ASP A 739 -15.00 56.04 46.65
CA ASP A 739 -13.83 56.89 46.38
C ASP A 739 -12.60 56.00 46.10
N PRO A 740 -11.92 56.15 44.94
CA PRO A 740 -10.67 55.42 44.67
C PRO A 740 -9.58 55.68 45.71
N LYS A 741 -9.55 56.87 46.33
CA LYS A 741 -8.44 57.37 47.16
C LYS A 741 -8.66 57.31 48.67
N ASN A 742 -9.89 57.08 49.14
CA ASN A 742 -10.23 57.19 50.56
C ASN A 742 -10.92 55.93 51.10
N PRO A 743 -10.23 55.08 51.90
CA PRO A 743 -10.86 53.99 52.65
C PRO A 743 -11.62 54.56 53.86
N GLU A 744 -12.85 55.05 53.64
CA GLU A 744 -13.66 55.58 54.75
C GLU A 744 -14.18 54.48 55.69
N ASP A 745 -14.14 54.77 56.99
CA ASP A 745 -14.63 53.90 58.08
C ASP A 745 -16.12 53.53 57.85
N PRO A 746 -16.54 52.25 57.89
CA PRO A 746 -17.89 51.80 57.50
C PRO A 746 -19.11 52.31 58.31
N LYS A 747 -19.00 53.45 59.00
CA LYS A 747 -20.00 53.97 59.95
C LYS A 747 -20.18 55.50 59.87
N LYS A 748 -20.74 55.98 58.75
CA LYS A 748 -21.63 57.16 58.59
C LYS A 748 -21.94 57.34 57.08
N ASP A 749 -23.03 57.99 56.64
CA ASP A 749 -24.15 58.59 57.37
C ASP A 749 -25.49 58.40 56.60
N LYS A 750 -26.62 58.84 57.18
CA LYS A 750 -27.93 58.94 56.49
C LYS A 750 -28.27 60.43 56.18
N PRO A 751 -29.25 60.74 55.30
CA PRO A 751 -28.93 61.37 54.01
C PRO A 751 -29.20 62.89 53.89
N ASN A 752 -28.74 63.44 52.75
CA ASN A 752 -29.08 64.72 52.09
C ASN A 752 -28.42 66.03 52.57
N ASP A 753 -27.59 66.62 51.68
CA ASP A 753 -27.74 68.01 51.21
C ASP A 753 -27.36 68.07 49.70
N PRO A 754 -28.30 68.44 48.78
CA PRO A 754 -28.05 68.42 47.34
C PRO A 754 -27.71 69.82 46.78
N SER A 755 -26.45 70.23 46.84
CA SER A 755 -26.03 71.59 46.42
C SER A 755 -24.75 71.71 45.56
N LYS A 756 -24.29 70.62 44.90
CA LYS A 756 -23.38 70.73 43.74
C LYS A 756 -23.35 69.48 42.84
N PRO A 757 -23.59 69.59 41.52
CA PRO A 757 -23.38 68.49 40.56
C PRO A 757 -22.11 68.70 39.72
N ASP A 758 -21.17 67.74 39.81
CA ASP A 758 -20.09 67.54 38.83
C ASP A 758 -20.29 66.14 38.20
N GLY A 759 -20.09 66.03 36.88
CA GLY A 759 -20.73 65.02 36.02
C GLY A 759 -20.23 63.56 36.08
N LYS A 760 -20.18 62.93 37.26
CA LYS A 760 -20.03 61.46 37.42
C LYS A 760 -21.06 60.78 38.33
N THR A 761 -22.08 61.51 38.78
CA THR A 761 -23.34 60.87 39.23
C THR A 761 -24.13 60.41 38.02
N PRO A 762 -24.85 59.26 38.07
CA PRO A 762 -25.94 58.99 37.12
C PRO A 762 -26.90 60.18 37.12
N ASP A 763 -27.39 60.60 35.95
CA ASP A 763 -28.34 61.73 35.90
C ASP A 763 -29.55 61.42 36.81
N PRO A 764 -29.85 62.29 37.80
CA PRO A 764 -30.85 61.99 38.81
C PRO A 764 -32.25 61.85 38.23
N TYR A 765 -32.50 62.33 37.01
CA TYR A 765 -33.78 62.21 36.32
C TYR A 765 -33.91 60.95 35.47
N GLY A 766 -32.81 60.21 35.26
CA GLY A 766 -32.75 58.98 34.46
C GLY A 766 -32.37 59.17 32.99
N ASN A 767 -31.80 60.32 32.62
CA ASN A 767 -31.30 60.56 31.27
C ASN A 767 -29.99 59.80 31.00
N LEU A 768 -29.82 59.28 29.78
CA LEU A 768 -28.58 58.64 29.33
C LEU A 768 -28.38 58.83 27.82
N VAL A 769 -27.13 58.97 27.38
CA VAL A 769 -26.75 58.98 25.96
C VAL A 769 -25.60 57.99 25.76
N THR A 770 -25.70 57.12 24.76
CA THR A 770 -24.64 56.19 24.37
C THR A 770 -24.41 56.27 22.87
N LYS A 771 -23.15 56.37 22.45
CA LYS A 771 -22.72 56.49 21.05
C LYS A 771 -21.90 55.26 20.66
N GLN A 772 -22.06 54.84 19.41
CA GLN A 772 -21.27 53.77 18.76
C GLN A 772 -21.00 54.16 17.30
N VAL A 773 -19.94 53.63 16.71
CA VAL A 773 -19.64 53.73 15.27
C VAL A 773 -19.58 52.35 14.63
N LYS A 774 -19.84 52.31 13.32
CA LYS A 774 -19.71 51.15 12.45
C LYS A 774 -19.20 51.59 11.07
N ALA A 775 -18.06 51.06 10.67
CA ALA A 775 -17.36 51.37 9.42
C ALA A 775 -16.73 50.10 8.82
N GLU A 776 -15.40 50.05 8.61
CA GLU A 776 -14.70 48.90 7.99
C GLU A 776 -14.98 47.56 8.67
N SER A 777 -15.08 47.51 10.00
CA SER A 777 -15.32 46.25 10.74
C SER A 777 -16.70 45.64 10.48
N GLY A 778 -17.68 46.46 10.08
CA GLY A 778 -19.09 46.08 9.99
C GLY A 778 -19.77 45.80 11.34
N GLN A 779 -19.10 46.02 12.47
CA GLN A 779 -19.64 45.86 13.84
C GLN A 779 -19.88 47.23 14.50
N TRP A 780 -20.67 47.27 15.57
CA TRP A 780 -20.87 48.48 16.38
C TRP A 780 -19.87 48.50 17.55
N GLY A 781 -19.06 49.54 17.66
CA GLY A 781 -18.07 49.70 18.73
C GLY A 781 -17.78 51.16 19.08
N GLU A 782 -16.81 51.37 19.98
CA GLU A 782 -16.33 52.71 20.35
C GLU A 782 -15.21 53.22 19.43
N SER A 783 -14.68 52.38 18.53
CA SER A 783 -13.82 52.81 17.43
C SER A 783 -13.90 51.87 16.22
N ASP A 784 -13.75 52.43 15.02
CA ASP A 784 -13.62 51.69 13.76
C ASP A 784 -12.80 52.50 12.73
N LYS A 785 -12.28 51.84 11.69
CA LYS A 785 -11.54 52.46 10.60
C LYS A 785 -12.48 52.96 9.51
N VAL A 786 -12.15 54.12 8.95
CA VAL A 786 -12.92 54.76 7.87
C VAL A 786 -12.05 54.96 6.63
N GLN A 787 -12.68 55.08 5.47
CA GLN A 787 -11.99 55.37 4.21
C GLN A 787 -12.47 56.72 3.67
N GLU A 788 -11.59 57.46 2.99
CA GLU A 788 -11.97 58.69 2.29
C GLU A 788 -13.10 58.42 1.29
N ASP A 789 -14.05 59.34 1.19
CA ASP A 789 -15.14 59.30 0.19
C ASP A 789 -16.05 58.05 0.31
N LYS A 790 -16.15 57.46 1.51
CA LYS A 790 -17.07 56.36 1.83
C LYS A 790 -17.94 56.65 3.05
N ASP A 791 -19.19 56.23 2.94
CA ASP A 791 -20.18 56.26 4.03
C ASP A 791 -19.78 55.32 5.18
N PHE A 792 -19.95 55.80 6.40
CA PHE A 792 -19.96 55.02 7.63
C PHE A 792 -21.03 55.57 8.58
N ASP A 793 -21.49 54.76 9.55
CA ASP A 793 -22.60 55.12 10.41
C ASP A 793 -22.18 55.31 11.87
N TYR A 794 -22.63 56.39 12.50
CA TYR A 794 -22.77 56.49 13.95
C TYR A 794 -24.21 56.13 14.36
N LYS A 795 -24.35 55.56 15.55
CA LYS A 795 -25.62 55.32 16.23
C LYS A 795 -25.54 55.96 17.62
N VAL A 796 -26.45 56.88 17.91
CA VAL A 796 -26.59 57.50 19.24
C VAL A 796 -27.93 57.07 19.85
N GLU A 797 -27.88 56.31 20.93
CA GLU A 797 -29.03 55.87 21.72
C GLU A 797 -29.28 56.87 22.85
N TYR A 798 -30.40 57.58 22.77
CA TYR A 798 -30.89 58.54 23.74
C TYR A 798 -31.96 57.90 24.63
N THR A 799 -31.79 57.97 25.95
CA THR A 799 -32.82 57.61 26.93
C THR A 799 -33.27 58.88 27.63
N VAL A 800 -34.53 59.31 27.44
CA VAL A 800 -35.10 60.46 28.13
C VAL A 800 -35.72 59.98 29.44
N GLY A 801 -35.25 60.53 30.57
CA GLY A 801 -35.66 60.13 31.91
C GLY A 801 -37.13 60.45 32.24
N ASP A 802 -37.77 59.60 33.05
CA ASP A 802 -39.16 59.74 33.50
C ASP A 802 -39.31 60.50 34.83
N LYS A 803 -38.22 60.69 35.58
CA LYS A 803 -38.26 61.29 36.94
C LYS A 803 -38.28 62.84 36.91
N GLN A 804 -38.61 63.45 35.78
CA GLN A 804 -38.88 64.88 35.64
C GLN A 804 -40.00 65.16 34.62
N ASP A 805 -40.69 66.28 34.80
CA ASP A 805 -41.67 66.82 33.85
C ASP A 805 -40.94 67.37 32.60
N VAL A 806 -41.09 66.69 31.46
CA VAL A 806 -40.34 66.97 30.22
C VAL A 806 -41.03 68.07 29.41
N LYS A 807 -40.38 69.24 29.31
CA LYS A 807 -40.91 70.47 28.69
C LYS A 807 -40.13 70.89 27.44
N SER A 808 -38.88 70.50 27.34
CA SER A 808 -38.08 70.59 26.12
C SER A 808 -37.12 69.42 26.04
N VAL A 809 -36.88 68.95 24.81
CA VAL A 809 -35.84 67.99 24.44
C VAL A 809 -35.19 68.51 23.16
N GLU A 810 -33.88 68.34 23.04
CA GLU A 810 -33.10 68.56 21.82
C GLU A 810 -32.06 67.44 21.73
N PHE A 811 -32.04 66.72 20.62
CA PHE A 811 -30.96 65.77 20.29
C PHE A 811 -30.03 66.47 19.31
N SER A 812 -28.72 66.44 19.55
CA SER A 812 -27.75 67.04 18.64
C SER A 812 -26.45 66.26 18.58
N ASP A 813 -25.72 66.44 17.48
CA ASP A 813 -24.38 65.93 17.29
C ASP A 813 -23.61 66.92 16.40
N ASP A 814 -22.35 67.17 16.75
CA ASP A 814 -21.48 68.19 16.16
C ASP A 814 -20.26 67.42 15.62
N LEU A 815 -20.26 67.10 14.31
CA LEU A 815 -19.18 66.28 13.76
C LEU A 815 -17.92 67.13 13.55
N GLU A 816 -16.76 66.53 13.82
CA GLU A 816 -15.45 67.15 13.57
C GLU A 816 -15.31 67.62 12.11
N ASP A 817 -14.70 68.78 11.89
CA ASP A 817 -14.57 69.51 10.60
C ASP A 817 -14.12 68.65 9.39
N VAL A 818 -13.47 67.51 9.66
CA VAL A 818 -12.91 66.55 8.70
C VAL A 818 -13.91 65.50 8.21
N LEU A 819 -15.15 65.51 8.71
CA LEU A 819 -16.24 64.62 8.30
C LEU A 819 -17.31 65.39 7.52
N ASP A 820 -17.98 64.76 6.56
CA ASP A 820 -19.20 65.28 5.93
C ASP A 820 -20.43 64.67 6.61
N LEU A 821 -21.39 65.49 7.07
CA LEU A 821 -22.68 65.02 7.59
C LEU A 821 -23.65 64.75 6.43
N GLU A 822 -23.86 63.47 6.08
CA GLU A 822 -24.70 63.11 4.93
C GLU A 822 -26.18 62.96 5.26
N LYS A 823 -26.52 62.22 6.31
CA LYS A 823 -27.92 61.88 6.65
C LYS A 823 -28.11 61.65 8.16
N VAL A 824 -29.25 62.06 8.69
CA VAL A 824 -29.72 61.70 10.04
C VAL A 824 -31.15 61.18 9.97
N THR A 825 -31.45 60.10 10.68
CA THR A 825 -32.81 59.61 10.95
C THR A 825 -32.98 59.22 12.41
N ILE A 826 -34.02 59.75 13.05
CA ILE A 826 -34.38 59.47 14.44
C ILE A 826 -35.43 58.36 14.47
N THR A 827 -35.15 57.25 15.17
CA THR A 827 -36.14 56.19 15.42
C THR A 827 -36.59 56.16 16.87
N ASP A 828 -37.78 55.62 17.13
CA ASP A 828 -38.22 55.26 18.49
C ASP A 828 -37.62 53.92 18.96
N ALA A 829 -38.01 53.48 20.17
CA ALA A 829 -37.55 52.24 20.78
C ALA A 829 -38.00 50.96 20.06
N ASP A 830 -39.05 51.03 19.23
CA ASP A 830 -39.54 49.92 18.40
C ASP A 830 -38.89 49.94 16.99
N GLY A 831 -38.07 50.96 16.70
CA GLY A 831 -37.34 51.13 15.43
C GLY A 831 -38.11 51.90 14.35
N ASN A 832 -39.27 52.50 14.66
CA ASN A 832 -40.01 53.29 13.68
C ASN A 832 -39.34 54.64 13.43
N ASP A 833 -39.28 55.10 12.19
CA ASP A 833 -38.79 56.46 11.86
C ASP A 833 -39.76 57.53 12.41
N VAL A 834 -39.30 58.26 13.42
CA VAL A 834 -40.01 59.38 14.05
C VAL A 834 -39.40 60.74 13.71
N THR A 835 -38.46 60.82 12.75
CA THR A 835 -37.78 62.06 12.35
C THR A 835 -38.78 63.17 12.03
N SER A 836 -39.88 62.83 11.35
CA SER A 836 -40.96 63.75 10.99
C SER A 836 -41.86 64.21 12.15
N GLN A 837 -41.73 63.61 13.34
CA GLN A 837 -42.40 64.03 14.58
C GLN A 837 -41.62 65.14 15.32
N GLY A 838 -40.47 65.56 14.78
CA GLY A 838 -39.75 66.75 15.18
C GLY A 838 -39.45 67.69 14.01
N GLU A 839 -38.63 68.68 14.28
CA GLU A 839 -37.96 69.56 13.33
C GLU A 839 -36.48 69.17 13.30
N LEU A 840 -36.02 68.59 12.18
CA LEU A 840 -34.61 68.25 11.95
C LEU A 840 -33.93 69.42 11.23
N THR A 841 -32.90 69.97 11.86
CA THR A 841 -31.97 70.93 11.26
C THR A 841 -30.65 70.23 10.98
N LEU A 842 -30.12 70.41 9.77
CA LEU A 842 -28.79 69.95 9.35
C LEU A 842 -28.00 71.18 8.88
N ASP A 843 -26.96 71.58 9.61
CA ASP A 843 -26.04 72.62 9.16
C ASP A 843 -24.80 71.99 8.53
N LYS A 844 -24.79 71.94 7.18
CA LYS A 844 -23.67 71.43 6.37
C LYS A 844 -22.49 72.42 6.25
N ASN A 845 -22.44 73.49 7.05
CA ASN A 845 -21.28 74.36 7.20
C ASN A 845 -20.52 74.10 8.51
N THR A 846 -21.18 73.49 9.50
CA THR A 846 -20.59 73.11 10.79
C THR A 846 -20.79 71.62 11.10
N GLU A 847 -21.18 70.83 10.09
CA GLU A 847 -21.42 69.37 10.15
C GLU A 847 -22.31 68.91 11.31
N LYS A 848 -23.26 69.77 11.69
CA LYS A 848 -24.08 69.62 12.90
C LYS A 848 -25.50 69.22 12.57
N PHE A 849 -26.09 68.34 13.38
CA PHE A 849 -27.55 68.22 13.46
C PHE A 849 -28.13 68.70 14.79
N SER A 850 -29.37 69.19 14.73
CA SER A 850 -30.25 69.35 15.89
C SER A 850 -31.63 68.82 15.53
N TRP A 851 -32.23 67.98 16.38
CA TRP A 851 -33.61 67.52 16.22
C TRP A 851 -34.47 67.93 17.42
N LYS A 852 -35.56 68.64 17.13
CA LYS A 852 -36.47 69.20 18.13
C LYS A 852 -37.85 68.55 18.01
N PRO A 853 -38.22 67.62 18.90
CA PRO A 853 -39.54 66.98 18.88
C PRO A 853 -40.66 68.01 19.02
N LYS A 854 -41.76 67.80 18.28
CA LYS A 854 -42.93 68.68 18.34
C LYS A 854 -43.60 68.62 19.71
N ALA A 855 -44.26 69.69 20.10
CA ALA A 855 -44.80 69.86 21.47
C ALA A 855 -45.79 68.75 21.90
N ASP A 856 -46.45 68.09 20.95
CA ASP A 856 -47.32 66.94 21.20
C ASP A 856 -46.56 65.62 21.42
N LEU A 857 -45.27 65.52 21.06
CA LEU A 857 -44.39 64.40 21.37
C LEU A 857 -43.61 64.63 22.69
N VAL A 858 -43.10 65.83 22.94
CA VAL A 858 -42.20 66.17 24.07
C VAL A 858 -42.67 65.57 25.41
N GLY A 859 -43.91 65.87 25.83
CA GLY A 859 -44.50 65.38 27.09
C GLY A 859 -44.81 63.87 27.14
N LYS A 860 -44.46 63.12 26.09
CA LYS A 860 -44.61 61.65 25.97
C LYS A 860 -43.26 60.93 25.80
N MET A 861 -42.14 61.63 25.94
CA MET A 861 -40.78 61.07 25.77
C MET A 861 -40.16 60.52 27.05
N GLY A 862 -40.59 60.99 28.22
CA GLY A 862 -40.09 60.48 29.51
C GLY A 862 -40.27 58.98 29.66
N GLY A 863 -39.19 58.29 30.05
CA GLY A 863 -39.12 56.84 30.17
C GLY A 863 -38.90 56.08 28.86
N LYS A 864 -38.62 56.78 27.74
CA LYS A 864 -38.44 56.15 26.42
C LYS A 864 -37.04 56.29 25.86
N LYS A 865 -36.71 55.35 24.97
CA LYS A 865 -35.53 55.40 24.12
C LYS A 865 -35.84 55.91 22.72
N PHE A 866 -34.87 56.60 22.15
CA PHE A 866 -34.83 57.07 20.76
C PHE A 866 -33.42 56.85 20.23
N THR A 867 -33.26 56.66 18.91
CA THR A 867 -31.94 56.43 18.31
C THR A 867 -31.72 57.36 17.12
N ALA A 868 -30.69 58.20 17.17
CA ALA A 868 -30.21 58.86 15.96
C ALA A 868 -29.26 57.92 15.21
N ASN A 869 -29.62 57.61 13.97
CA ASN A 869 -28.77 56.89 13.03
C ASN A 869 -28.21 57.95 12.07
N ILE A 870 -26.89 58.10 12.03
CA ILE A 870 -26.18 59.24 11.44
C ILE A 870 -25.17 58.68 10.45
N THR A 871 -25.39 58.89 9.16
CA THR A 871 -24.42 58.50 8.11
C THR A 871 -23.50 59.69 7.84
N ALA A 872 -22.19 59.45 7.88
CA ALA A 872 -21.14 60.43 7.66
C ALA A 872 -20.07 59.88 6.70
N LYS A 873 -19.23 60.76 6.16
CA LYS A 873 -18.04 60.40 5.36
C LYS A 873 -16.79 61.07 5.90
N LEU A 874 -15.62 60.51 5.62
CA LEU A 874 -14.36 61.22 5.77
C LEU A 874 -14.14 62.11 4.53
N LYS A 875 -14.01 63.42 4.73
CA LYS A 875 -13.76 64.40 3.66
C LYS A 875 -12.50 64.05 2.88
N LYS A 876 -12.58 64.13 1.57
CA LYS A 876 -11.48 63.81 0.64
C LYS A 876 -10.24 64.70 0.90
N ASP A 877 -9.05 64.14 0.79
CA ASP A 877 -7.75 64.79 1.05
C ASP A 877 -7.56 65.28 2.52
N SER A 878 -8.37 64.80 3.49
CA SER A 878 -8.27 65.19 4.90
C SER A 878 -6.99 64.71 5.59
N LYS A 879 -6.08 65.64 5.90
CA LYS A 879 -4.73 65.34 6.41
C LYS A 879 -4.69 65.11 7.93
N VAL A 880 -5.41 64.10 8.39
CA VAL A 880 -5.47 63.72 9.82
C VAL A 880 -4.48 62.61 10.15
N ASN A 881 -3.55 62.90 11.06
CA ASN A 881 -2.64 61.91 11.64
C ASN A 881 -3.12 61.54 13.06
N GLY A 882 -4.00 60.53 13.17
CA GLY A 882 -4.51 60.06 14.45
C GLY A 882 -6.00 59.70 14.39
N GLU A 883 -6.56 59.37 15.55
CA GLU A 883 -7.99 59.16 15.75
C GLU A 883 -8.77 60.50 15.71
N VAL A 884 -9.97 60.47 15.16
CA VAL A 884 -10.95 61.57 15.17
C VAL A 884 -12.02 61.23 16.21
N PRO A 885 -11.96 61.82 17.42
CA PRO A 885 -12.95 61.59 18.48
C PRO A 885 -14.27 62.30 18.19
N ASN A 886 -15.37 61.81 18.76
CA ASN A 886 -16.69 62.39 18.53
C ASN A 886 -17.64 62.10 19.71
N THR A 887 -18.46 63.07 20.15
CA THR A 887 -19.45 62.96 21.23
C THR A 887 -20.76 63.62 20.86
N ALA A 888 -21.89 62.95 21.09
CA ALA A 888 -23.23 63.50 20.87
C ALA A 888 -23.88 64.04 22.15
N ASP A 889 -24.85 64.94 22.00
CA ASP A 889 -25.49 65.68 23.09
C ASP A 889 -27.02 65.54 23.11
N MET A 890 -27.57 65.55 24.32
CA MET A 890 -29.00 65.65 24.57
C MET A 890 -29.29 66.72 25.61
N THR A 891 -30.04 67.75 25.24
CA THR A 891 -30.53 68.77 26.17
C THR A 891 -31.97 68.42 26.59
N VAL A 892 -32.22 68.20 27.89
CA VAL A 892 -33.57 68.03 28.44
C VAL A 892 -33.84 69.13 29.46
N ASN A 893 -34.93 69.88 29.28
CA ASN A 893 -35.29 71.03 30.14
C ASN A 893 -34.18 72.10 30.30
N GLY A 894 -33.26 72.21 29.32
CA GLY A 894 -32.09 73.10 29.40
C GLY A 894 -30.93 72.57 30.23
N LYS A 895 -30.85 71.24 30.45
CA LYS A 895 -29.69 70.54 31.01
C LYS A 895 -29.13 69.57 29.97
N ASP A 896 -27.82 69.61 29.76
CA ASP A 896 -27.13 68.80 28.75
C ASP A 896 -26.61 67.48 29.34
N VAL A 897 -26.72 66.42 28.55
CA VAL A 897 -26.19 65.08 28.83
C VAL A 897 -25.40 64.62 27.62
N LYS A 898 -24.09 64.37 27.81
CA LYS A 898 -23.16 63.96 26.75
C LYS A 898 -23.08 62.44 26.64
N SER A 899 -22.72 61.93 25.46
CA SER A 899 -22.36 60.52 25.25
C SER A 899 -20.94 60.19 25.75
N ASN A 900 -20.60 58.90 25.75
CA ASN A 900 -19.22 58.42 25.61
C ASN A 900 -18.58 58.95 24.31
N THR A 901 -17.25 59.06 24.29
CA THR A 901 -16.48 59.43 23.11
C THR A 901 -16.28 58.23 22.20
N VAL A 902 -16.42 58.42 20.89
CA VAL A 902 -16.26 57.38 19.87
C VAL A 902 -15.31 57.85 18.77
N ASN A 903 -14.34 57.03 18.40
CA ASN A 903 -13.18 57.45 17.61
C ASN A 903 -13.16 56.78 16.22
N VAL A 904 -13.12 57.55 15.13
CA VAL A 904 -12.84 56.99 13.79
C VAL A 904 -11.38 57.12 13.41
N ILE A 905 -10.86 56.15 12.66
CA ILE A 905 -9.44 56.08 12.26
C ILE A 905 -9.32 56.30 10.74
N PRO A 906 -8.86 57.49 10.28
CA PRO A 906 -8.61 57.80 8.87
C PRO A 906 -7.46 57.01 8.24
N PRO A 907 -7.46 56.80 6.90
CA PRO A 907 -6.36 56.14 6.20
C PRO A 907 -5.05 56.90 6.37
N GLN A 908 -4.01 56.21 6.84
CA GLN A 908 -2.69 56.81 7.01
C GLN A 908 -1.92 56.76 5.68
N ALA A 909 -1.47 57.92 5.20
CA ALA A 909 -0.77 58.03 3.93
C ALA A 909 0.61 57.33 3.94
N ASP A 910 0.88 56.51 2.92
CA ASP A 910 2.14 55.80 2.74
C ASP A 910 3.36 56.73 2.79
N LYS A 911 4.12 56.68 3.89
CA LYS A 911 5.42 57.34 4.01
C LYS A 911 6.46 56.63 3.14
N LYS A 912 6.48 56.97 1.84
CA LYS A 912 7.59 56.66 0.94
C LYS A 912 8.91 57.16 1.56
N SER A 913 9.78 56.22 1.91
CA SER A 913 11.14 56.53 2.36
C SER A 913 11.87 57.34 1.27
N PRO A 914 12.62 58.40 1.61
CA PRO A 914 13.10 59.36 0.62
C PRO A 914 14.16 58.76 -0.32
N SER A 915 13.88 58.80 -1.63
CA SER A 915 14.85 58.46 -2.66
C SER A 915 16.04 59.43 -2.63
N ASN A 916 17.26 58.90 -2.45
CA ASN A 916 18.45 59.68 -2.73
C ASN A 916 18.64 59.78 -4.26
N VAL A 917 18.95 60.97 -4.76
CA VAL A 917 18.81 61.31 -6.18
C VAL A 917 20.15 61.26 -6.90
N ASN A 918 20.26 60.40 -7.93
CA ASN A 918 20.74 60.87 -9.24
C ASN A 918 20.30 59.97 -10.41
N ASN A 919 19.91 60.65 -11.49
CA ASN A 919 19.41 60.16 -12.78
C ASN A 919 20.62 59.76 -13.70
N PRO A 920 20.47 59.15 -14.91
CA PRO A 920 19.23 58.93 -15.66
C PRO A 920 19.07 57.64 -16.53
N LYS A 921 17.83 57.48 -17.05
CA LYS A 921 17.40 56.67 -18.23
C LYS A 921 17.35 55.14 -18.12
N ASN A 922 16.11 54.63 -18.11
CA ASN A 922 15.71 53.31 -18.64
C ASN A 922 15.81 53.33 -20.20
N PRO A 923 16.06 52.21 -20.91
CA PRO A 923 14.94 51.33 -21.28
C PRO A 923 15.22 49.80 -21.34
N THR A 924 14.18 49.04 -20.97
CA THR A 924 13.74 47.73 -21.54
C THR A 924 14.60 46.45 -21.44
N ASN A 925 13.95 45.40 -20.90
CA ASN A 925 13.93 43.98 -21.31
C ASN A 925 15.21 43.19 -21.67
N SER A 926 15.28 42.01 -21.03
CA SER A 926 15.61 40.68 -21.61
C SER A 926 17.00 40.08 -21.36
N THR A 927 16.94 38.83 -20.86
CA THR A 927 17.82 37.65 -21.13
C THR A 927 19.30 37.61 -20.74
N GLU A 928 19.61 36.46 -20.11
CA GLU A 928 20.86 35.67 -20.17
C GLU A 928 22.04 35.92 -19.18
N ASN A 929 22.83 34.85 -19.11
CA ASN A 929 23.85 34.40 -18.13
C ASN A 929 25.26 34.50 -18.80
N PRO A 930 26.42 34.06 -18.25
CA PRO A 930 26.86 33.79 -16.87
C PRO A 930 28.17 34.54 -16.45
N ASN A 931 28.60 34.42 -15.18
CA ASN A 931 29.89 33.77 -14.81
C ASN A 931 30.30 33.82 -13.32
N ASN A 932 31.14 32.85 -12.94
CA ASN A 932 31.84 32.60 -11.66
C ASN A 932 33.33 33.09 -11.80
N PRO A 933 34.29 32.97 -10.83
CA PRO A 933 34.24 32.63 -9.40
C PRO A 933 35.09 33.53 -8.46
N ASN A 934 35.02 33.31 -7.12
CA ASN A 934 36.19 32.90 -6.28
C ASN A 934 35.92 32.80 -4.76
N ASN A 935 36.69 31.95 -4.06
CA ASN A 935 36.68 31.68 -2.60
C ASN A 935 38.07 31.13 -2.16
N PRO A 936 38.60 31.47 -0.98
CA PRO A 936 38.78 30.48 0.12
C PRO A 936 38.46 31.08 1.52
N GLY A 937 37.95 30.35 2.53
CA GLY A 937 38.59 29.25 3.31
C GLY A 937 39.26 29.82 4.60
N THR A 938 39.29 29.22 5.81
CA THR A 938 38.87 27.93 6.43
C THR A 938 38.73 28.16 7.98
N ASN A 939 38.38 27.25 8.92
CA ASN A 939 38.11 25.81 8.97
C ASN A 939 37.22 25.43 10.22
N ASN A 940 37.10 24.12 10.55
CA ASN A 940 36.38 23.51 11.71
C ASN A 940 37.42 22.87 12.71
N PRO A 941 37.14 21.98 13.73
CA PRO A 941 35.89 21.36 14.22
C PRO A 941 35.68 21.21 15.77
N GLY A 942 34.47 20.82 16.22
CA GLY A 942 34.26 20.28 17.59
C GLY A 942 32.81 20.05 18.09
N SER A 943 32.30 18.82 17.93
CA SER A 943 31.24 18.10 18.70
C SER A 943 30.76 18.74 20.04
N ASN A 944 29.46 18.79 20.42
CA ASN A 944 28.33 17.87 20.11
C ASN A 944 26.91 18.50 20.35
N ASN A 945 25.88 17.90 19.72
CA ASN A 945 24.42 18.09 19.92
C ASN A 945 23.71 19.41 19.49
N PRO A 946 22.38 19.39 19.20
CA PRO A 946 21.82 20.21 18.11
C PRO A 946 20.63 21.12 18.46
N ILE A 947 20.38 22.16 17.65
CA ILE A 947 19.06 22.80 17.38
C ILE A 947 19.16 23.78 16.19
N THR A 948 18.01 24.22 15.67
CA THR A 948 17.73 25.05 14.47
C THR A 948 17.70 24.30 13.13
N GLY A 949 16.74 24.52 12.22
CA GLY A 949 15.43 25.19 12.38
C GLY A 949 14.99 25.99 11.15
N LYS A 950 13.93 25.53 10.46
CA LYS A 950 13.00 26.39 9.69
C LYS A 950 11.75 25.66 9.20
N ASN A 951 10.63 26.35 9.41
CA ASN A 951 9.31 26.39 8.77
C ASN A 951 9.24 25.77 7.34
N GLY A 952 8.11 25.23 6.87
CA GLY A 952 6.78 25.10 7.48
C GLY A 952 5.65 25.13 6.43
N PHE A 953 4.52 24.47 6.73
CA PHE A 953 3.25 24.43 5.98
C PHE A 953 3.12 23.63 4.66
N LEU A 954 1.85 23.25 4.44
CA LEU A 954 1.18 22.42 3.41
C LEU A 954 -0.08 23.22 2.94
N PRO A 955 -1.00 22.72 2.09
CA PRO A 955 -0.94 21.88 0.88
C PRO A 955 -1.81 22.44 -0.30
N ARG A 956 -2.09 21.61 -1.32
CA ARG A 956 -3.10 21.77 -2.42
C ARG A 956 -2.76 22.80 -3.52
N THR A 957 -3.24 22.70 -4.77
CA THR A 957 -3.96 21.64 -5.54
C THR A 957 -3.16 21.27 -6.81
N GLY A 958 -3.49 20.16 -7.50
CA GLY A 958 -2.68 19.63 -8.61
C GLY A 958 -3.28 19.75 -10.02
N HIS A 959 -2.44 19.49 -11.03
CA HIS A 959 -2.86 18.99 -12.35
C HIS A 959 -1.83 18.06 -13.00
N PHE A 960 -2.25 17.42 -14.10
CA PHE A 960 -1.81 16.10 -14.55
C PHE A 960 -0.77 16.14 -15.70
N ILE A 961 -0.11 15.00 -15.94
CA ILE A 961 0.70 14.61 -17.15
C ILE A 961 2.12 15.23 -17.32
N LEU A 962 3.01 14.37 -17.87
CA LEU A 962 4.15 14.70 -18.75
C LEU A 962 5.48 15.21 -18.15
N GLN A 963 6.21 14.31 -17.47
CA GLN A 963 7.63 14.05 -17.76
C GLN A 963 8.13 12.77 -17.05
N HIS A 964 8.73 11.84 -17.80
CA HIS A 964 9.76 10.85 -17.41
C HIS A 964 10.06 9.92 -18.62
N ALA A 965 10.26 10.51 -19.81
CA ALA A 965 10.48 9.79 -21.06
C ALA A 965 11.96 9.85 -21.46
N GLY A 966 12.62 8.70 -21.46
CA GLY A 966 14.04 8.56 -21.78
C GLY A 966 14.90 8.25 -20.55
N TRP A 967 15.16 6.95 -20.34
CA TRP A 967 16.34 6.34 -19.68
C TRP A 967 16.22 4.80 -19.73
N ILE A 968 15.01 4.25 -19.91
CA ILE A 968 14.73 2.79 -20.03
C ILE A 968 14.73 2.29 -21.50
N ILE A 969 15.64 2.79 -22.35
CA ILE A 969 15.76 2.34 -23.76
C ILE A 969 17.18 1.81 -24.08
N ALA A 970 18.22 2.25 -23.38
CA ALA A 970 19.60 1.81 -23.63
C ALA A 970 19.84 0.32 -23.35
N SER A 971 19.17 -0.25 -22.34
CA SER A 971 19.46 -1.60 -21.82
C SER A 971 18.77 -2.76 -22.55
N LEU A 972 17.89 -2.50 -23.52
CA LEU A 972 17.07 -3.53 -24.19
C LEU A 972 17.52 -3.89 -25.62
N VAL A 973 18.52 -3.22 -26.18
CA VAL A 973 18.92 -3.38 -27.60
C VAL A 973 19.91 -4.54 -27.82
N ALA A 974 20.47 -5.12 -26.76
CA ALA A 974 21.60 -6.06 -26.84
C ALA A 974 21.28 -7.51 -27.25
N MET A 975 20.00 -7.93 -27.31
CA MET A 975 19.62 -9.37 -27.41
C MET A 975 18.64 -9.76 -28.54
N ALA A 976 18.50 -8.97 -29.60
CA ALA A 976 17.46 -9.21 -30.65
C ALA A 976 17.96 -9.23 -32.12
N GLY A 977 19.25 -9.47 -32.39
CA GLY A 977 19.86 -9.25 -33.71
C GLY A 977 19.44 -10.18 -34.87
N GLY A 978 18.95 -11.39 -34.60
CA GLY A 978 18.74 -12.41 -35.64
C GLY A 978 17.48 -12.26 -36.49
N ILE A 979 16.31 -12.22 -35.84
CA ILE A 979 15.03 -12.52 -36.50
C ILE A 979 14.50 -11.33 -37.33
N GLY A 980 14.61 -10.09 -36.84
CA GLY A 980 14.13 -8.90 -37.55
C GLY A 980 14.81 -8.68 -38.90
N THR A 981 16.12 -8.97 -38.97
CA THR A 981 16.95 -8.83 -40.17
C THR A 981 16.54 -9.79 -41.29
N TYR A 982 16.01 -10.97 -40.94
CA TYR A 982 15.47 -11.94 -41.90
C TYR A 982 14.09 -11.49 -42.42
N LEU A 983 13.17 -11.15 -41.51
CA LEU A 983 11.80 -10.74 -41.87
C LEU A 983 11.75 -9.47 -42.75
N TYR A 984 12.63 -8.50 -42.50
CA TYR A 984 12.74 -7.30 -43.34
C TYR A 984 13.22 -7.58 -44.77
N LYS A 985 13.96 -8.68 -44.99
CA LYS A 985 14.48 -9.07 -46.30
C LYS A 985 13.56 -10.00 -47.08
N THR A 986 12.73 -10.81 -46.41
CA THR A 986 11.92 -11.86 -47.05
C THR A 986 10.42 -11.59 -47.13
N ASN A 987 9.93 -10.53 -46.46
CA ASN A 987 8.51 -10.19 -46.44
C ASN A 987 8.26 -8.70 -46.80
N ASP A 988 7.85 -8.45 -48.04
CA ASP A 988 7.54 -7.09 -48.51
C ASP A 988 6.28 -6.48 -47.85
N GLU A 989 5.35 -7.30 -47.34
CA GLU A 989 4.19 -6.80 -46.58
C GLU A 989 4.63 -6.22 -45.22
N PHE A 990 5.53 -6.92 -44.52
CA PHE A 990 6.14 -6.46 -43.26
C PHE A 990 6.98 -5.20 -43.47
N LYS A 991 7.79 -5.17 -44.53
CA LYS A 991 8.60 -4.03 -44.95
C LYS A 991 7.75 -2.81 -45.32
N ASN A 992 6.61 -3.00 -45.97
CA ASN A 992 5.65 -1.94 -46.28
C ASN A 992 4.88 -1.47 -45.04
N LYS A 993 4.52 -2.37 -44.10
CA LYS A 993 3.96 -2.00 -42.79
C LYS A 993 4.95 -1.14 -41.98
N ILE A 994 6.24 -1.48 -41.93
CA ILE A 994 7.27 -0.67 -41.28
C ILE A 994 7.44 0.70 -41.97
N LYS A 995 7.47 0.76 -43.31
CA LYS A 995 7.48 2.05 -44.03
C LYS A 995 6.25 2.90 -43.72
N GLY A 996 5.06 2.30 -43.67
CA GLY A 996 3.83 2.99 -43.29
C GLY A 996 3.83 3.51 -41.85
N LEU A 997 4.49 2.79 -40.93
CA LEU A 997 4.67 3.21 -39.55
C LEU A 997 5.63 4.41 -39.44
N ILE A 998 6.78 4.35 -40.12
CA ILE A 998 7.77 5.44 -40.13
C ILE A 998 7.15 6.74 -40.69
N THR A 999 6.42 6.66 -41.81
CA THR A 999 5.73 7.82 -42.41
C THR A 999 4.59 8.38 -41.55
N LYS A 1000 4.11 7.63 -40.54
CA LYS A 1000 3.16 8.09 -39.51
C LYS A 1000 3.83 8.66 -38.26
N ILE A 1001 5.16 8.61 -38.17
CA ILE A 1001 5.97 9.12 -37.04
C ILE A 1001 6.79 10.36 -37.46
N THR A 1002 6.91 10.62 -38.76
CA THR A 1002 7.51 11.83 -39.35
C THR A 1002 6.47 12.82 -39.92
N LYS A 1003 5.26 12.79 -39.37
CA LYS A 1003 4.18 13.77 -39.55
C LYS A 1003 3.46 14.00 -38.22
#